data_AF-A0A6J0ZMI6-F1
#
_entry.id   AF-A0A6J0ZMI6-F1
#
_cell.length_a   1.000
_cell.length_b   1.000
_cell.length_c   1.000
_cell.angle_alpha   90.00
_cell.angle_beta   90.00
_cell.angle_gamma   90.00
#
_symmetry.space_group_name_H-M   'P 1'
#
loop_
_entity.id
_entity.type
_entity.pdbx_description
1 polymer ?
#
loop_
_entity_poly.entity_id
_entity_poly.type
_entity_poly.pdbx_seq_one_letter_code
_entity_poly.pdbx_strand_id
1 'polypeptide(L)'
;MAGNDWINSYLEAILDVGPGIDVAKSSLLLRERGHFSPTRYFVEEVITGFDETDLHRSWVRAAATRGPKERNTRLENMCWRIWNLARKKKQLEGDEAQRKAKRRLERERGRKEATADMSEDLSEGEKGDIPGDVSAHGDSIRGRMHRISSVDMMENWANQPKEKKLYIVLISLHGLIRGENMELGRDSDTGGQVKYVVELARALGTMPGVYRVDLLTRQVSAPDVDWSYAEPTEMLGPRTTDNSMQDLGESGGAYIIRVPFGPKDKYIPKELLWPHIPEFVDCALSHIRQMSKVLGEQIGGGQAVWPVAIHGHYADAGDSAALLSGALNVPMLFTGHSLGRDKLEQLMKQGRQSRDEINTTYKIMRRIEAEELSLDASEIVITSTRQEIEEQWRLYDGFDPILERKLRARIRRGVSCHGRFMPRMVVIPPGMEFHHIVLHDGDMDGDLERNEEDSTSPDPPIWSEIMRFFSNPRKPMILALARPDPKKNITTLVKAFGECRPLRELANLTLVMGNRDNIDEMSGTNASVLLSILKLIDKYDLYGQVAYPKHHKQREVPDIYRLAARTKGVFINPAFIEPFGLTLIEAAAYGLPIVATKNGGPVDIHRVLDNGLLVDPHDQQSIADALLKLVSDKQLWARCRQNGLKNIHLFSWPEHCKTYLSRIAMCKPRQPQWQRSDVAFENPEPNSPGDSLRDIQDLSLNLKLSLDGEKSEGNGTIDNSLDVEDSADGKSNLENAVLKLSKGAIGGAEKASLMEKAEPNVGGSRFPGMRMRKYIFVIAVDCDSISDIPKIIRTIKEAAGKANHVGFILSTSLSISDVHSLLISGSISPLDFDAFVCNSGSDLYYPSSSSEGPGLPFTVDLDYQSHIEHRWGGEGLRKTLVRWAASVNEKKGQIVTEDESRSTARCYAFKVKDLELVPPVRELRKLMRIQALRCHVIYCQNGTTLNVIPVLASRAQALRYLYIRWGMELSNVIVFAGECGDTDYEGLLGGVHKTVIFKGIGNSALKLHSNRSFPLEHVLPFDSPNILQAEGCSCEDIRASLGKLGVIKE
;
A
#
# COMPACT_ATOMS: atom_id res chain seq x y z
N MET A 1 40.24 63.95 -28.37
CA MET A 1 38.84 63.56 -28.07
C MET A 1 38.17 63.23 -29.38
N ALA A 2 38.18 61.96 -29.78
CA ALA A 2 37.38 61.48 -30.91
C ALA A 2 35.98 61.15 -30.36
N GLY A 3 34.96 61.82 -30.90
CA GLY A 3 33.58 61.68 -30.45
C GLY A 3 33.05 60.27 -30.67
N ASN A 4 32.12 59.86 -29.79
CA ASN A 4 31.33 58.64 -29.96
C ASN A 4 30.31 58.81 -31.12
N ASP A 5 30.80 59.07 -32.33
CA ASP A 5 29.98 59.34 -33.51
C ASP A 5 29.08 58.15 -33.85
N TRP A 6 29.47 56.93 -33.47
CA TRP A 6 28.66 55.72 -33.63
C TRP A 6 27.45 55.66 -32.67
N ILE A 7 27.53 56.25 -31.47
CA ILE A 7 26.39 56.33 -30.53
C ILE A 7 25.40 57.38 -31.04
N ASN A 8 25.90 58.50 -31.57
CA ASN A 8 25.06 59.52 -32.18
C ASN A 8 24.37 59.01 -33.45
N SER A 9 25.08 58.27 -34.31
CA SER A 9 24.52 57.64 -35.50
C SER A 9 23.48 56.55 -35.16
N TYR A 10 23.65 55.87 -34.02
CA TYR A 10 22.66 54.91 -33.49
C TYR A 10 21.43 55.60 -32.89
N LEU A 11 21.61 56.69 -32.14
CA LEU A 11 20.51 57.51 -31.60
C LEU A 11 19.72 58.18 -32.72
N GLU A 12 20.39 58.71 -33.76
CA GLU A 12 19.74 59.21 -34.97
C GLU A 12 18.95 58.10 -35.67
N ALA A 13 19.52 56.90 -35.84
CA ALA A 13 18.81 55.79 -36.47
C ALA A 13 17.59 55.28 -35.67
N ILE A 14 17.50 55.53 -34.37
CA ILE A 14 16.32 55.24 -33.54
C ILE A 14 15.31 56.40 -33.61
N LEU A 15 15.79 57.65 -33.56
CA LEU A 15 14.96 58.86 -33.60
C LEU A 15 14.31 59.09 -34.96
N ASP A 16 14.94 58.66 -36.05
CA ASP A 16 14.46 58.81 -37.44
C ASP A 16 13.34 57.81 -37.82
N VAL A 17 12.90 56.95 -36.88
CA VAL A 17 11.87 55.91 -37.11
C VAL A 17 10.47 56.34 -36.66
N GLY A 18 10.30 57.49 -35.99
CA GLY A 18 9.00 57.96 -35.52
C GLY A 18 8.60 59.35 -36.04
N PRO A 19 7.34 59.58 -36.48
CA PRO A 19 6.82 60.93 -36.64
C PRO A 19 6.31 61.46 -35.28
N GLY A 20 6.79 62.64 -34.89
CA GLY A 20 6.12 63.52 -33.92
C GLY A 20 6.19 63.11 -32.46
N ILE A 21 7.34 63.33 -31.80
CA ILE A 21 7.38 63.58 -30.35
C ILE A 21 8.18 64.87 -30.15
N ASP A 22 7.55 65.86 -29.52
CA ASP A 22 8.11 67.18 -29.19
C ASP A 22 9.48 67.06 -28.50
N VAL A 23 10.55 67.30 -29.26
CA VAL A 23 11.92 67.38 -28.73
C VAL A 23 12.19 68.80 -28.25
N ALA A 24 11.60 69.13 -27.10
CA ALA A 24 12.01 70.26 -26.30
C ALA A 24 11.87 69.92 -24.81
N LYS A 25 12.55 68.87 -24.31
CA LYS A 25 12.88 68.77 -22.86
C LYS A 25 13.82 67.66 -22.36
N SER A 26 14.33 66.73 -23.18
CA SER A 26 15.12 65.60 -22.62
C SER A 26 16.64 65.72 -22.78
N SER A 27 17.17 66.69 -23.53
CA SER A 27 18.61 66.83 -23.79
C SER A 27 19.43 67.49 -22.66
N LEU A 28 18.84 67.81 -21.51
CA LEU A 28 19.52 68.58 -20.44
C LEU A 28 19.70 67.90 -19.07
N LEU A 29 19.43 66.59 -18.93
CA LEU A 29 19.61 65.89 -17.64
C LEU A 29 20.74 64.84 -17.64
N LEU A 30 21.70 64.93 -18.56
CA LEU A 30 22.79 63.96 -18.70
C LEU A 30 24.14 64.38 -18.08
N ARG A 31 24.17 65.41 -17.22
CA ARG A 31 25.43 65.86 -16.60
C ARG A 31 25.53 65.88 -15.08
N GLU A 32 24.46 65.59 -14.34
CA GLU A 32 24.54 65.65 -12.87
C GLU A 32 23.93 64.42 -12.19
N ARG A 33 24.80 63.42 -11.92
CA ARG A 33 24.90 62.56 -10.72
C ARG A 33 25.38 61.14 -11.09
N GLY A 34 26.26 60.63 -10.24
CA GLY A 34 27.20 59.54 -10.54
C GLY A 34 26.61 58.19 -10.92
N HIS A 35 27.40 57.50 -11.76
CA HIS A 35 27.27 56.11 -12.20
C HIS A 35 26.10 55.82 -13.15
N PHE A 36 26.17 56.43 -14.34
CA PHE A 36 25.45 55.95 -15.52
C PHE A 36 25.94 54.53 -15.84
N SER A 37 25.08 53.53 -15.64
CA SER A 37 25.29 52.17 -16.16
C SER A 37 24.63 52.11 -17.53
N PRO A 38 25.41 52.11 -18.62
CA PRO A 38 24.85 52.04 -19.97
C PRO A 38 23.96 50.82 -20.13
N THR A 39 24.34 49.70 -19.51
CA THR A 39 23.60 48.43 -19.55
C THR A 39 22.22 48.54 -18.92
N ARG A 40 22.08 49.27 -17.81
CA ARG A 40 20.79 49.40 -17.10
C ARG A 40 19.82 50.33 -17.85
N TYR A 41 20.32 51.48 -18.31
CA TYR A 41 19.54 52.37 -19.18
C TYR A 41 19.09 51.66 -20.46
N PHE A 42 19.98 50.87 -21.06
CA PHE A 42 19.67 50.14 -22.29
C PHE A 42 18.59 49.05 -22.11
N VAL A 43 18.61 48.34 -20.97
CA VAL A 43 17.63 47.29 -20.68
C VAL A 43 16.29 47.86 -20.21
N GLU A 44 16.28 48.96 -19.47
CA GLU A 44 15.06 49.54 -18.87
C GLU A 44 14.38 50.63 -19.73
N GLU A 45 15.09 51.33 -20.63
CA GLU A 45 14.49 52.37 -21.49
C GLU A 45 14.37 51.91 -22.95
N VAL A 46 15.35 51.17 -23.50
CA VAL A 46 15.34 50.80 -24.93
C VAL A 46 14.59 49.49 -25.18
N ILE A 47 14.83 48.44 -24.38
CA ILE A 47 14.17 47.14 -24.57
C ILE A 47 12.71 47.16 -24.10
N THR A 48 12.38 47.98 -23.10
CA THR A 48 11.04 48.10 -22.52
C THR A 48 10.23 49.27 -23.04
N GLY A 49 10.88 50.32 -23.56
CA GLY A 49 10.19 51.52 -24.07
C GLY A 49 9.80 51.47 -25.55
N PHE A 50 10.42 50.60 -26.36
CA PHE A 50 10.16 50.50 -27.80
C PHE A 50 9.39 49.24 -28.17
N ASP A 51 8.48 49.36 -29.13
CA ASP A 51 7.74 48.21 -29.65
C ASP A 51 8.65 47.25 -30.43
N GLU A 52 8.39 45.95 -30.28
CA GLU A 52 9.16 44.86 -30.91
C GLU A 52 9.24 45.04 -32.43
N THR A 53 8.15 45.52 -33.02
CA THR A 53 7.97 45.77 -34.45
C THR A 53 8.89 46.88 -34.97
N ASP A 54 9.14 47.90 -34.14
CA ASP A 54 10.01 49.02 -34.49
C ASP A 54 11.49 48.62 -34.35
N LEU A 55 11.84 47.87 -33.31
CA LEU A 55 13.18 47.30 -33.15
C LEU A 55 13.55 46.34 -34.30
N HIS A 56 12.60 45.54 -34.77
CA HIS A 56 12.76 44.71 -35.96
C HIS A 56 13.01 45.57 -37.22
N ARG A 57 12.23 46.63 -37.41
CA ARG A 57 12.37 47.54 -38.56
C ARG A 57 13.73 48.24 -38.56
N SER A 58 14.23 48.63 -37.40
CA SER A 58 15.56 49.22 -37.23
C SER A 58 16.68 48.24 -37.58
N TRP A 59 16.54 46.96 -37.20
CA TRP A 59 17.48 45.92 -37.65
C TRP A 59 17.44 45.72 -39.16
N VAL A 60 16.25 45.60 -39.75
CA VAL A 60 16.09 45.43 -41.22
C VAL A 60 16.69 46.61 -41.98
N ARG A 61 16.52 47.84 -41.50
CA ARG A 61 17.13 49.05 -42.08
C ARG A 61 18.66 49.03 -41.96
N ALA A 62 19.19 48.66 -40.79
CA ALA A 62 20.64 48.52 -40.57
C ALA A 62 21.26 47.41 -41.43
N ALA A 63 20.50 46.35 -41.73
CA ALA A 63 20.93 45.28 -42.62
C ALA A 63 20.84 45.66 -44.11
N ALA A 64 19.99 46.63 -44.47
CA ALA A 64 19.68 47.02 -45.84
C ALA A 64 20.55 48.16 -46.41
N THR A 65 21.49 48.74 -45.65
CA THR A 65 22.39 49.79 -46.15
C THR A 65 23.29 49.26 -47.27
N ARG A 66 23.05 49.74 -48.50
CA ARG A 66 23.68 49.26 -49.74
C ARG A 66 25.01 49.95 -50.01
N GLY A 67 26.11 49.36 -49.54
CA GLY A 67 27.47 49.71 -49.98
C GLY A 67 28.57 49.01 -49.17
N PRO A 68 29.50 48.25 -49.77
CA PRO A 68 30.53 47.49 -49.03
C PRO A 68 31.56 48.35 -48.28
N LYS A 69 31.61 49.67 -48.53
CA LYS A 69 32.48 50.62 -47.80
C LYS A 69 31.83 51.29 -46.58
N GLU A 70 30.51 51.20 -46.40
CA GLU A 70 29.78 51.82 -45.28
C GLU A 70 29.04 50.80 -44.39
N ARG A 71 29.21 49.50 -44.66
CA ARG A 71 28.53 48.43 -43.92
C ARG A 71 29.12 48.27 -42.52
N ASN A 72 28.48 48.90 -41.53
CA ASN A 72 28.85 48.75 -40.13
C ASN A 72 28.28 47.44 -39.55
N THR A 73 28.98 46.33 -39.78
CA THR A 73 28.61 44.98 -39.29
C THR A 73 28.40 44.90 -37.78
N ARG A 74 28.99 45.84 -37.02
CA ARG A 74 28.80 45.91 -35.57
C ARG A 74 27.41 46.45 -35.20
N LEU A 75 26.89 47.40 -35.97
CA LEU A 75 25.56 47.98 -35.81
C LEU A 75 24.46 46.95 -36.13
N GLU A 76 24.62 46.23 -37.25
CA GLU A 76 23.69 45.17 -37.69
C GLU A 76 23.54 44.06 -36.63
N ASN A 77 24.67 43.54 -36.13
CA ASN A 77 24.68 42.51 -35.08
C ASN A 77 24.09 43.01 -33.76
N MET A 78 24.26 44.30 -33.45
CA MET A 78 23.72 44.90 -32.23
C MET A 78 22.19 45.04 -32.33
N CYS A 79 21.67 45.62 -33.41
CA CYS A 79 20.22 45.74 -33.64
C CYS A 79 19.53 44.36 -33.60
N TRP A 80 20.15 43.34 -34.19
CA TRP A 80 19.62 41.97 -34.15
C TRP A 80 19.56 41.40 -32.72
N ARG A 81 20.65 41.53 -31.95
CA ARG A 81 20.71 41.02 -30.57
C ARG A 81 19.63 41.66 -29.69
N ILE A 82 19.40 42.95 -29.87
CA ILE A 82 18.44 43.73 -29.08
C ILE A 82 17.02 43.31 -29.41
N TRP A 83 16.67 43.24 -30.69
CA TRP A 83 15.37 42.74 -31.11
C TRP A 83 15.12 41.30 -30.61
N ASN A 84 16.12 40.41 -30.73
CA ASN A 84 16.01 39.03 -30.28
C ASN A 84 15.83 38.91 -28.76
N LEU A 85 16.52 39.74 -27.97
CA LEU A 85 16.37 39.81 -26.51
C LEU A 85 14.98 40.34 -26.11
N ALA A 86 14.49 41.41 -26.75
CA ALA A 86 13.16 41.96 -26.51
C ALA A 86 12.05 40.94 -26.80
N ARG A 87 12.16 40.25 -27.95
CA ARG A 87 11.24 39.18 -28.35
C ARG A 87 11.23 38.02 -27.35
N LYS A 88 12.41 37.53 -26.92
CA LYS A 88 12.50 36.45 -25.92
C LYS A 88 11.89 36.84 -24.57
N LYS A 89 12.07 38.09 -24.13
CA LYS A 89 11.46 38.59 -22.88
C LYS A 89 9.94 38.60 -22.97
N LYS A 90 9.37 39.13 -24.06
CA LYS A 90 7.91 39.18 -24.29
C LYS A 90 7.29 37.78 -24.37
N GLN A 91 8.00 36.81 -24.95
CA GLN A 91 7.61 35.41 -24.97
C GLN A 91 7.53 34.81 -23.55
N LEU A 92 8.55 35.05 -22.72
CA LEU A 92 8.56 34.60 -21.32
C LEU A 92 7.46 35.24 -20.46
N GLU A 93 7.19 36.53 -20.66
CA GLU A 93 6.11 37.25 -19.97
C GLU A 93 4.72 36.71 -20.38
N GLY A 94 4.53 36.40 -21.67
CA GLY A 94 3.31 35.74 -22.16
C GLY A 94 3.09 34.36 -21.54
N ASP A 95 4.13 33.53 -21.49
CA ASP A 95 4.08 32.20 -20.88
C ASP A 95 3.78 32.27 -19.37
N GLU A 96 4.32 33.27 -18.67
CA GLU A 96 4.05 33.47 -17.24
C GLU A 96 2.62 33.96 -16.98
N ALA A 97 2.11 34.86 -17.81
CA ALA A 97 0.72 35.34 -17.74
C ALA A 97 -0.27 34.20 -18.00
N GLN A 98 -0.02 33.35 -18.99
CA GLN A 98 -0.84 32.19 -19.31
C GLN A 98 -0.83 31.15 -18.17
N ARG A 99 0.34 30.92 -17.56
CA ARG A 99 0.47 30.09 -16.35
C ARG A 99 -0.31 30.64 -15.15
N LYS A 100 -0.28 31.96 -14.92
CA LYS A 100 -1.06 32.62 -13.84
C LYS A 100 -2.57 32.54 -14.11
N ALA A 101 -3.01 32.75 -15.35
CA ALA A 101 -4.42 32.65 -15.74
C ALA A 101 -4.96 31.22 -15.57
N LYS A 102 -4.20 30.20 -16.01
CA LYS A 102 -4.53 28.78 -15.82
C LYS A 102 -4.68 28.42 -14.33
N ARG A 103 -3.72 28.85 -13.49
CA ARG A 103 -3.80 28.65 -12.03
C ARG A 103 -4.99 29.34 -11.37
N ARG A 104 -5.43 30.50 -11.88
CA ARG A 104 -6.61 31.21 -11.36
C ARG A 104 -7.90 30.48 -11.74
N LEU A 105 -8.00 30.04 -12.98
CA LEU A 105 -9.13 29.24 -13.47
C LEU A 105 -9.25 27.90 -12.71
N GLU A 106 -8.12 27.21 -12.48
CA GLU A 106 -8.07 25.97 -11.69
C GLU A 106 -8.52 26.19 -10.23
N ARG A 107 -8.16 27.32 -9.61
CA ARG A 107 -8.62 27.67 -8.25
C ARG A 107 -10.11 27.97 -8.19
N GLU A 108 -10.64 28.74 -9.15
CA GLU A 108 -12.08 29.06 -9.20
C GLU A 108 -12.93 27.82 -9.52
N ARG A 109 -12.46 26.97 -10.44
CA ARG A 109 -13.07 25.67 -10.74
C ARG A 109 -13.04 24.75 -9.52
N GLY A 110 -11.90 24.64 -8.85
CA GLY A 110 -11.76 23.86 -7.62
C GLY A 110 -12.68 24.33 -6.49
N ARG A 111 -12.94 25.64 -6.38
CA ARG A 111 -13.88 26.22 -5.40
C ARG A 111 -15.33 25.89 -5.75
N LYS A 112 -15.74 26.05 -7.02
CA LYS A 112 -17.10 25.74 -7.49
C LYS A 112 -17.42 24.24 -7.38
N GLU A 113 -16.47 23.37 -7.74
CA GLU A 113 -16.62 21.91 -7.63
C GLU A 113 -16.57 21.42 -6.18
N ALA A 114 -15.82 22.07 -5.29
CA ALA A 114 -15.88 21.76 -3.85
C ALA A 114 -17.24 22.11 -3.24
N THR A 115 -17.87 23.19 -3.69
CA THR A 115 -19.24 23.54 -3.27
C THR A 115 -20.28 22.56 -3.82
N ALA A 116 -20.07 22.03 -5.03
CA ALA A 116 -20.96 21.02 -5.64
C ALA A 116 -20.83 19.64 -4.98
N ASP A 117 -19.61 19.17 -4.67
CA ASP A 117 -19.39 17.87 -4.00
C ASP A 117 -19.96 17.89 -2.56
N MET A 118 -19.83 19.01 -1.85
CA MET A 118 -20.47 19.19 -0.53
C MET A 118 -22.01 19.16 -0.60
N SER A 119 -22.61 19.33 -1.78
CA SER A 119 -24.06 19.23 -2.01
C SER A 119 -24.50 17.86 -2.54
N GLU A 120 -23.62 17.09 -3.20
CA GLU A 120 -23.91 15.69 -3.60
C GLU A 120 -23.81 14.72 -2.41
N ASP A 121 -22.98 15.01 -1.40
CA ASP A 121 -22.80 14.21 -0.18
C ASP A 121 -24.03 14.18 0.76
N LEU A 122 -24.97 15.14 0.61
CA LEU A 122 -26.29 15.03 1.26
C LEU A 122 -27.20 14.01 0.54
N SER A 123 -26.88 13.63 -0.70
CA SER A 123 -27.70 12.71 -1.50
C SER A 123 -27.11 11.30 -1.63
N GLU A 124 -25.78 11.12 -1.56
CA GLU A 124 -25.17 9.77 -1.55
C GLU A 124 -25.36 9.03 -0.21
N GLY A 125 -25.78 9.73 0.85
CA GLY A 125 -26.27 9.12 2.09
C GLY A 125 -27.77 8.77 2.08
N GLU A 126 -28.55 9.27 1.12
CA GLU A 126 -30.02 9.15 1.08
C GLU A 126 -30.59 8.48 -0.18
N LYS A 127 -29.83 8.27 -1.25
CA LYS A 127 -30.32 7.58 -2.45
C LYS A 127 -29.94 6.11 -2.47
N GLY A 128 -30.81 5.31 -1.85
CA GLY A 128 -31.02 3.94 -2.29
C GLY A 128 -31.66 3.92 -3.68
N ASP A 129 -31.28 2.92 -4.48
CA ASP A 129 -31.88 2.63 -5.77
C ASP A 129 -33.40 2.36 -5.61
N ILE A 130 -34.23 3.35 -5.96
CA ILE A 130 -35.66 3.15 -6.15
C ILE A 130 -35.87 2.77 -7.62
N PRO A 131 -36.44 1.60 -7.94
CA PRO A 131 -36.86 1.30 -9.31
C PRO A 131 -38.03 2.23 -9.67
N GLY A 132 -37.88 2.93 -10.80
CA GLY A 132 -38.69 4.09 -11.16
C GLY A 132 -40.19 3.81 -11.29
N ASP A 133 -40.96 4.85 -10.97
CA ASP A 133 -42.34 5.00 -11.42
C ASP A 133 -42.47 6.29 -12.25
N VAL A 134 -43.38 6.24 -13.22
CA VAL A 134 -43.51 7.07 -14.41
C VAL A 134 -44.03 8.49 -14.10
N SER A 135 -43.35 9.55 -14.56
CA SER A 135 -43.99 10.85 -14.85
C SER A 135 -43.07 11.79 -15.64
N ALA A 136 -43.68 12.53 -16.58
CA ALA A 136 -43.08 13.19 -17.73
C ALA A 136 -42.64 14.66 -17.51
N HIS A 137 -41.85 15.13 -18.50
CA HIS A 137 -41.56 16.52 -18.92
C HIS A 137 -40.38 17.28 -18.27
N GLY A 138 -39.41 17.64 -19.13
CA GLY A 138 -38.49 18.76 -18.94
C GLY A 138 -37.10 18.55 -19.54
N ASP A 139 -36.97 18.67 -20.88
CA ASP A 139 -35.69 18.63 -21.60
C ASP A 139 -34.67 19.67 -21.08
N SER A 140 -33.46 19.21 -20.76
CA SER A 140 -32.28 20.05 -20.63
C SER A 140 -31.07 19.33 -21.22
N ILE A 141 -30.72 19.75 -22.44
CA ILE A 141 -29.56 19.31 -23.19
C ILE A 141 -28.30 19.86 -22.50
N ARG A 142 -27.67 19.04 -21.64
CA ARG A 142 -26.26 19.19 -21.26
C ARG A 142 -25.61 17.82 -21.28
N GLY A 143 -24.63 17.67 -22.17
CA GLY A 143 -23.86 16.44 -22.35
C GLY A 143 -23.30 15.91 -21.03
N ARG A 144 -23.92 14.85 -20.52
CA ARG A 144 -23.32 13.98 -19.50
C ARG A 144 -22.21 13.20 -20.20
N MET A 145 -20.95 13.46 -19.82
CA MET A 145 -19.92 12.43 -19.97
C MET A 145 -20.42 11.16 -19.27
N HIS A 146 -20.39 10.02 -19.97
CA HIS A 146 -20.75 8.72 -19.41
C HIS A 146 -19.97 8.48 -18.11
N ARG A 147 -20.65 8.51 -16.96
CA ARG A 147 -20.13 7.96 -15.70
C ARG A 147 -20.18 6.45 -15.86
N ILE A 148 -19.02 5.79 -16.01
CA ILE A 148 -18.93 4.33 -15.95
C ILE A 148 -19.34 3.92 -14.53
N SER A 149 -20.44 3.19 -14.41
CA SER A 149 -20.92 2.65 -13.14
C SER A 149 -19.92 1.62 -12.60
N SER A 150 -19.83 1.44 -11.28
CA SER A 150 -19.10 0.31 -10.69
C SER A 150 -19.61 -1.04 -11.18
N VAL A 151 -20.86 -1.08 -11.65
CA VAL A 151 -21.50 -2.24 -12.29
C VAL A 151 -20.94 -2.50 -13.69
N ASP A 152 -20.77 -1.45 -14.52
CA ASP A 152 -20.19 -1.58 -15.87
C ASP A 152 -18.71 -2.01 -15.83
N MET A 153 -17.97 -1.60 -14.79
CA MET A 153 -16.60 -2.09 -14.56
C MET A 153 -16.59 -3.53 -14.00
N MET A 154 -17.57 -3.91 -13.19
CA MET A 154 -17.76 -5.29 -12.71
C MET A 154 -18.07 -6.24 -13.87
N GLU A 155 -18.95 -5.87 -14.80
CA GLU A 155 -19.25 -6.66 -15.99
C GLU A 155 -18.04 -6.75 -16.94
N ASN A 156 -17.34 -5.64 -17.19
CA ASN A 156 -16.12 -5.66 -18.01
C ASN A 156 -15.01 -6.53 -17.40
N TRP A 157 -14.88 -6.56 -16.08
CA TRP A 157 -13.88 -7.36 -15.39
C TRP A 157 -14.30 -8.81 -15.14
N ALA A 158 -15.60 -9.09 -15.05
CA ALA A 158 -16.16 -10.45 -15.06
C ALA A 158 -16.08 -11.10 -16.46
N ASN A 159 -16.05 -10.29 -17.52
CA ASN A 159 -15.88 -10.75 -18.91
C ASN A 159 -14.42 -10.82 -19.38
N GLN A 160 -13.48 -10.10 -18.74
CA GLN A 160 -12.02 -10.18 -18.99
C GLN A 160 -11.19 -11.25 -18.22
N PRO A 161 -11.65 -12.03 -17.22
CA PRO A 161 -10.75 -12.77 -16.33
C PRO A 161 -10.36 -14.14 -16.88
N LYS A 162 -10.97 -14.62 -17.97
CA LYS A 162 -10.60 -15.92 -18.56
C LYS A 162 -9.16 -15.95 -19.10
N GLU A 163 -8.55 -14.79 -19.38
CA GLU A 163 -7.16 -14.73 -19.89
C GLU A 163 -6.10 -14.40 -18.84
N LYS A 164 -6.45 -13.70 -17.74
CA LYS A 164 -5.46 -13.28 -16.74
C LYS A 164 -5.27 -14.38 -15.69
N LYS A 165 -4.04 -14.85 -15.51
CA LYS A 165 -3.66 -15.87 -14.52
C LYS A 165 -2.95 -15.21 -13.32
N LEU A 166 -3.71 -14.79 -12.32
CA LEU A 166 -3.21 -13.99 -11.19
C LEU A 166 -2.52 -14.85 -10.12
N TYR A 167 -1.44 -14.32 -9.54
CA TYR A 167 -0.78 -14.84 -8.34
C TYR A 167 -1.01 -13.90 -7.15
N ILE A 168 -1.55 -14.41 -6.04
CA ILE A 168 -1.87 -13.63 -4.83
C ILE A 168 -1.15 -14.25 -3.64
N VAL A 169 -0.57 -13.41 -2.78
CA VAL A 169 0.07 -13.84 -1.53
C VAL A 169 -0.69 -13.26 -0.34
N LEU A 170 -1.13 -14.13 0.57
CA LEU A 170 -1.71 -13.79 1.86
C LEU A 170 -0.70 -14.13 2.96
N ILE A 171 -0.65 -13.35 4.04
CA ILE A 171 0.27 -13.58 5.16
C ILE A 171 -0.52 -13.60 6.46
N SER A 172 -0.33 -14.65 7.27
CA SER A 172 -0.85 -14.76 8.64
C SER A 172 0.12 -15.60 9.47
N LEU A 173 0.85 -14.97 10.39
CA LEU A 173 2.01 -15.59 11.04
C LEU A 173 1.69 -16.32 12.34
N HIS A 174 0.97 -15.65 13.24
CA HIS A 174 0.60 -16.24 14.53
C HIS A 174 -0.59 -17.20 14.43
N GLY A 175 -0.76 -17.97 15.51
CA GLY A 175 -1.77 -19.01 15.61
C GLY A 175 -1.37 -20.30 14.91
N LEU A 176 -2.19 -21.32 15.08
CA LEU A 176 -2.02 -22.62 14.43
C LEU A 176 -2.91 -22.71 13.18
N ILE A 177 -2.28 -22.64 12.00
CA ILE A 177 -2.99 -22.58 10.70
C ILE A 177 -2.88 -23.92 9.94
N ARG A 178 -4.05 -24.52 9.68
CA ARG A 178 -4.25 -25.71 8.83
C ARG A 178 -5.59 -25.64 8.10
N GLY A 179 -5.72 -26.36 7.00
CA GLY A 179 -6.88 -26.28 6.11
C GLY A 179 -8.13 -26.95 6.67
N GLU A 180 -7.98 -28.09 7.34
CA GLU A 180 -9.07 -28.87 7.93
C GLU A 180 -8.88 -29.09 9.43
N ASN A 181 -9.98 -29.28 10.17
CA ASN A 181 -9.98 -29.53 11.62
C ASN A 181 -9.23 -28.47 12.46
N MET A 182 -9.28 -27.19 12.08
CA MET A 182 -8.62 -26.10 12.82
C MET A 182 -8.90 -26.15 14.33
N GLU A 183 -7.87 -25.96 15.15
CA GLU A 183 -7.95 -25.94 16.62
C GLU A 183 -8.48 -24.59 17.15
N LEU A 184 -9.64 -24.17 16.63
CA LEU A 184 -10.25 -22.88 16.97
C LEU A 184 -10.57 -22.81 18.47
N GLY A 185 -10.08 -21.75 19.12
CA GLY A 185 -10.29 -21.50 20.54
C GLY A 185 -9.31 -22.20 21.48
N ARG A 186 -8.26 -22.86 20.96
CA ARG A 186 -7.17 -23.42 21.77
C ARG A 186 -6.50 -22.35 22.63
N ASP A 187 -6.23 -21.19 22.05
CA ASP A 187 -5.58 -20.05 22.69
C ASP A 187 -6.08 -18.72 22.11
N SER A 188 -5.45 -17.60 22.49
CA SER A 188 -5.80 -16.26 21.98
C SER A 188 -5.40 -15.99 20.53
N ASP A 189 -4.61 -16.89 19.93
CA ASP A 189 -3.93 -16.69 18.65
C ASP A 189 -4.64 -17.51 17.56
N THR A 190 -5.28 -18.62 17.94
CA THR A 190 -5.99 -19.54 17.05
C THR A 190 -7.50 -19.33 17.17
N GLY A 191 -8.04 -18.37 16.41
CA GLY A 191 -9.45 -17.97 16.49
C GLY A 191 -10.08 -17.60 15.15
N GLY A 192 -11.04 -16.66 15.18
CA GLY A 192 -11.80 -16.25 14.00
C GLY A 192 -10.93 -15.72 12.85
N GLN A 193 -9.78 -15.11 13.14
CA GLN A 193 -8.80 -14.72 12.12
C GLN A 193 -8.30 -15.92 11.32
N VAL A 194 -7.88 -17.00 11.99
CA VAL A 194 -7.32 -18.20 11.32
C VAL A 194 -8.37 -18.79 10.38
N LYS A 195 -9.61 -18.90 10.85
CA LYS A 195 -10.73 -19.33 10.01
C LYS A 195 -10.92 -18.42 8.81
N TYR A 196 -10.95 -17.10 9.02
CA TYR A 196 -11.13 -16.11 7.96
C TYR A 196 -10.07 -16.24 6.87
N VAL A 197 -8.78 -16.31 7.22
CA VAL A 197 -7.69 -16.30 6.22
C VAL A 197 -7.65 -17.59 5.41
N VAL A 198 -7.95 -18.73 6.04
CA VAL A 198 -8.01 -20.03 5.36
C VAL A 198 -9.20 -20.09 4.41
N GLU A 199 -10.37 -19.62 4.83
CA GLU A 199 -11.57 -19.58 3.97
C GLU A 199 -11.42 -18.56 2.83
N LEU A 200 -10.83 -17.39 3.08
CA LEU A 200 -10.48 -16.42 2.05
C LEU A 200 -9.52 -17.01 1.02
N ALA A 201 -8.43 -17.67 1.46
CA ALA A 201 -7.47 -18.29 0.56
C ALA A 201 -8.13 -19.33 -0.34
N ARG A 202 -8.96 -20.19 0.25
CA ARG A 202 -9.71 -21.22 -0.47
C ARG A 202 -10.68 -20.61 -1.48
N ALA A 203 -11.45 -19.60 -1.08
CA ALA A 203 -12.40 -18.94 -1.96
C ALA A 203 -11.72 -18.23 -3.13
N LEU A 204 -10.63 -17.48 -2.86
CA LEU A 204 -9.83 -16.82 -3.90
C LEU A 204 -9.27 -17.84 -4.90
N GLY A 205 -8.80 -19.00 -4.43
CA GLY A 205 -8.29 -20.07 -5.29
C GLY A 205 -9.34 -20.70 -6.22
N THR A 206 -10.64 -20.45 -5.97
CA THR A 206 -11.74 -20.90 -6.84
C THR A 206 -12.26 -19.80 -7.78
N MET A 207 -11.77 -18.56 -7.65
CA MET A 207 -12.26 -17.44 -8.45
C MET A 207 -11.73 -17.48 -9.89
N PRO A 208 -12.56 -17.16 -10.90
CA PRO A 208 -12.10 -17.01 -12.27
C PRO A 208 -10.96 -15.98 -12.37
N GLY A 209 -9.89 -16.35 -13.08
CA GLY A 209 -8.70 -15.52 -13.28
C GLY A 209 -7.67 -15.57 -12.15
N VAL A 210 -7.97 -16.19 -11.00
CA VAL A 210 -6.95 -16.46 -9.98
C VAL A 210 -6.32 -17.81 -10.29
N TYR A 211 -5.01 -17.82 -10.57
CA TYR A 211 -4.28 -19.06 -10.83
C TYR A 211 -3.73 -19.66 -9.55
N ARG A 212 -3.11 -18.85 -8.69
CA ARG A 212 -2.48 -19.33 -7.46
C ARG A 212 -2.69 -18.36 -6.29
N VAL A 213 -2.97 -18.93 -5.12
CA VAL A 213 -2.99 -18.23 -3.83
C VAL A 213 -2.06 -18.93 -2.86
N ASP A 214 -1.06 -18.21 -2.35
CA ASP A 214 -0.19 -18.70 -1.26
C ASP A 214 -0.57 -18.01 0.05
N LEU A 215 -0.99 -18.78 1.06
CA LEU A 215 -1.15 -18.33 2.44
C LEU A 215 0.12 -18.68 3.23
N LEU A 216 0.99 -17.69 3.42
CA LEU A 216 2.24 -17.83 4.15
C LEU A 216 1.99 -17.76 5.66
N THR A 217 2.51 -18.75 6.38
CA THR A 217 2.42 -18.85 7.85
C THR A 217 3.69 -19.46 8.44
N ARG A 218 3.74 -19.63 9.76
CA ARG A 218 4.88 -20.22 10.47
C ARG A 218 4.87 -21.76 10.42
N GLN A 219 6.04 -22.35 10.18
CA GLN A 219 6.25 -23.79 10.37
C GLN A 219 6.47 -24.11 11.86
N VAL A 220 5.70 -25.04 12.42
CA VAL A 220 5.76 -25.42 13.83
C VAL A 220 5.90 -26.94 13.95
N SER A 221 6.98 -27.40 14.57
CA SER A 221 7.29 -28.82 14.80
C SER A 221 7.38 -29.12 16.29
N ALA A 222 6.57 -28.45 17.10
CA ALA A 222 6.54 -28.64 18.55
C ALA A 222 5.81 -29.95 18.91
N PRO A 223 6.27 -30.69 19.94
CA PRO A 223 5.69 -31.99 20.29
C PRO A 223 4.26 -31.91 20.87
N ASP A 224 3.81 -30.72 21.27
CA ASP A 224 2.51 -30.44 21.89
C ASP A 224 1.45 -29.93 20.90
N VAL A 225 1.80 -29.85 19.61
CA VAL A 225 0.89 -29.50 18.51
C VAL A 225 0.82 -30.65 17.49
N ASP A 226 -0.20 -30.63 16.64
CA ASP A 226 -0.37 -31.63 15.59
C ASP A 226 0.81 -31.62 14.60
N TRP A 227 1.28 -32.81 14.20
CA TRP A 227 2.42 -32.96 13.29
C TRP A 227 2.20 -32.30 11.93
N SER A 228 0.95 -32.12 11.50
CA SER A 228 0.56 -31.43 10.25
C SER A 228 1.07 -29.99 10.18
N TYR A 229 1.27 -29.28 11.31
CA TYR A 229 1.85 -27.93 11.30
C TYR A 229 3.35 -27.91 10.94
N ALA A 230 4.01 -29.06 10.93
CA ALA A 230 5.38 -29.21 10.46
C ALA A 230 5.45 -29.40 8.94
N GLU A 231 4.34 -29.76 8.28
CA GLU A 231 4.34 -29.96 6.82
C GLU A 231 4.56 -28.62 6.10
N PRO A 232 5.60 -28.49 5.26
CA PRO A 232 5.94 -27.22 4.62
C PRO A 232 4.83 -26.66 3.71
N THR A 233 3.98 -27.53 3.17
CA THR A 233 2.95 -27.15 2.20
C THR A 233 1.72 -28.01 2.39
N GLU A 234 0.54 -27.39 2.39
CA GLU A 234 -0.76 -28.04 2.42
C GLU A 234 -1.64 -27.41 1.33
N MET A 235 -2.21 -28.22 0.44
CA MET A 235 -3.14 -27.73 -0.59
C MET A 235 -4.54 -27.60 0.00
N LEU A 236 -5.18 -26.45 -0.21
CA LEU A 236 -6.57 -26.21 0.17
C LEU A 236 -7.48 -26.68 -0.97
N GLY A 237 -8.02 -27.90 -0.84
CA GLY A 237 -8.94 -28.46 -1.84
C GLY A 237 -10.21 -27.60 -2.02
N PRO A 238 -10.74 -27.44 -3.25
CA PRO A 238 -12.04 -26.84 -3.47
C PRO A 238 -13.14 -27.65 -2.77
N ARG A 239 -14.14 -27.00 -2.17
CA ARG A 239 -15.28 -27.71 -1.54
C ARG A 239 -16.30 -28.26 -2.54
N THR A 240 -16.27 -27.80 -3.79
CA THR A 240 -17.13 -28.28 -4.88
C THR A 240 -16.29 -28.99 -5.93
N THR A 241 -16.57 -30.28 -6.14
CA THR A 241 -15.81 -31.21 -7.00
C THR A 241 -16.20 -31.19 -8.47
N ASP A 242 -17.09 -30.29 -8.89
CA ASP A 242 -17.68 -30.37 -10.23
C ASP A 242 -16.79 -29.72 -11.30
N ASN A 243 -16.05 -30.57 -12.01
CA ASN A 243 -15.72 -30.48 -13.43
C ASN A 243 -14.90 -29.26 -13.94
N SER A 244 -13.78 -28.91 -13.30
CA SER A 244 -12.76 -28.05 -13.95
C SER A 244 -11.30 -28.42 -13.66
N MET A 245 -11.03 -29.62 -13.14
CA MET A 245 -9.65 -30.06 -12.84
C MET A 245 -8.77 -30.29 -14.08
N GLN A 246 -9.33 -30.28 -15.29
CA GLN A 246 -8.56 -30.52 -16.52
C GLN A 246 -7.76 -29.30 -17.02
N ASP A 247 -8.08 -28.09 -16.56
CA ASP A 247 -7.42 -26.84 -16.98
C ASP A 247 -6.47 -26.25 -15.90
N LEU A 248 -6.37 -26.87 -14.72
CA LEU A 248 -5.51 -26.39 -13.63
C LEU A 248 -4.09 -26.93 -13.81
N GLY A 249 -3.11 -26.04 -14.03
CA GLY A 249 -1.69 -26.44 -14.03
C GLY A 249 -1.24 -26.94 -12.65
N GLU A 250 -0.10 -27.64 -12.60
CA GLU A 250 0.40 -28.34 -11.40
C GLU A 250 0.50 -27.48 -10.13
N SER A 251 0.65 -26.16 -10.29
CA SER A 251 0.76 -25.20 -9.17
C SER A 251 -0.48 -24.33 -8.97
N GLY A 252 -1.59 -24.64 -9.65
CA GLY A 252 -2.85 -23.92 -9.55
C GLY A 252 -3.61 -24.21 -8.25
N GLY A 253 -4.43 -23.25 -7.81
CA GLY A 253 -5.25 -23.34 -6.60
C GLY A 253 -4.67 -22.60 -5.39
N ALA A 254 -5.15 -22.94 -4.19
CA ALA A 254 -4.76 -22.31 -2.94
C ALA A 254 -3.91 -23.22 -2.05
N TYR A 255 -2.87 -22.68 -1.44
CA TYR A 255 -1.89 -23.43 -0.64
C TYR A 255 -1.58 -22.71 0.67
N ILE A 256 -1.52 -23.45 1.76
CA ILE A 256 -0.85 -23.01 2.99
C ILE A 256 0.64 -23.32 2.82
N ILE A 257 1.49 -22.30 2.93
CA ILE A 257 2.94 -22.42 2.85
C ILE A 257 3.52 -22.09 4.23
N ARG A 258 4.13 -23.08 4.87
CA ARG A 258 4.68 -22.94 6.22
C ARG A 258 6.17 -22.60 6.14
N VAL A 259 6.49 -21.35 6.39
CA VAL A 259 7.85 -20.80 6.34
C VAL A 259 8.54 -21.05 7.68
N PRO A 260 9.74 -21.65 7.70
CA PRO A 260 10.52 -21.80 8.92
C PRO A 260 11.11 -20.46 9.37
N PHE A 261 10.82 -20.08 10.62
CA PHE A 261 11.50 -18.99 11.30
C PHE A 261 11.34 -19.10 12.83
N GLY A 262 12.35 -18.63 13.55
CA GLY A 262 12.50 -18.87 14.99
C GLY A 262 12.59 -20.36 15.36
N PRO A 263 12.59 -20.69 16.66
CA PRO A 263 12.68 -22.07 17.15
C PRO A 263 11.57 -23.01 16.64
N LYS A 264 11.89 -23.91 15.71
CA LYS A 264 10.88 -24.82 15.10
C LYS A 264 10.24 -25.80 16.09
N ASP A 265 10.99 -26.20 17.10
CA ASP A 265 10.60 -27.14 18.14
C ASP A 265 9.63 -26.55 19.17
N LYS A 266 9.26 -25.27 19.02
CA LYS A 266 8.40 -24.55 19.97
C LYS A 266 7.30 -23.76 19.26
N TYR A 267 6.11 -23.77 19.85
CA TYR A 267 5.06 -22.80 19.53
C TYR A 267 5.37 -21.46 20.21
N ILE A 268 5.25 -20.37 19.46
CA ILE A 268 5.60 -19.01 19.92
C ILE A 268 4.33 -18.15 19.85
N PRO A 269 3.84 -17.61 20.98
CA PRO A 269 2.72 -16.68 20.99
C PRO A 269 3.02 -15.41 20.21
N LYS A 270 1.98 -14.78 19.64
CA LYS A 270 2.10 -13.57 18.80
C LYS A 270 2.86 -12.42 19.46
N GLU A 271 2.77 -12.26 20.78
CA GLU A 271 3.48 -11.22 21.52
C GLU A 271 5.02 -11.40 21.48
N LEU A 272 5.51 -12.60 21.19
CA LEU A 272 6.95 -12.95 21.17
C LEU A 272 7.48 -13.21 19.75
N LEU A 273 6.68 -13.05 18.70
CA LEU A 273 7.11 -13.28 17.31
C LEU A 273 7.96 -12.16 16.72
N TRP A 274 7.87 -10.94 17.26
CA TRP A 274 8.49 -9.73 16.70
C TRP A 274 9.99 -9.85 16.36
N PRO A 275 10.85 -10.49 17.19
CA PRO A 275 12.27 -10.64 16.88
C PRO A 275 12.56 -11.51 15.65
N HIS A 276 11.62 -12.37 15.24
CA HIS A 276 11.80 -13.32 14.15
C HIS A 276 11.13 -12.88 12.84
N ILE A 277 10.48 -11.70 12.82
CA ILE A 277 9.87 -11.13 11.61
C ILE A 277 10.87 -10.93 10.47
N PRO A 278 12.10 -10.42 10.69
CA PRO A 278 13.07 -10.28 9.60
C PRO A 278 13.44 -11.61 8.95
N GLU A 279 13.58 -12.69 9.76
CA GLU A 279 13.85 -14.04 9.27
C GLU A 279 12.70 -14.56 8.41
N PHE A 280 11.45 -14.37 8.87
CA PHE A 280 10.27 -14.70 8.07
C PHE A 280 10.27 -13.95 6.73
N VAL A 281 10.50 -12.63 6.73
CA VAL A 281 10.50 -11.80 5.52
C VAL A 281 11.52 -12.30 4.51
N ASP A 282 12.74 -12.61 4.95
CA ASP A 282 13.81 -13.09 4.07
C ASP A 282 13.48 -14.47 3.48
N CYS A 283 12.97 -15.40 4.28
CA CYS A 283 12.53 -16.72 3.83
C CYS A 283 11.31 -16.65 2.89
N ALA A 284 10.33 -15.81 3.20
CA ALA A 284 9.15 -15.57 2.38
C ALA A 284 9.52 -14.92 1.04
N LEU A 285 10.48 -13.99 1.05
CA LEU A 285 11.01 -13.37 -0.17
C LEU A 285 11.65 -14.42 -1.10
N SER A 286 12.39 -15.36 -0.53
CA SER A 286 12.98 -16.50 -1.26
C SER A 286 11.91 -17.40 -1.87
N HIS A 287 10.87 -17.76 -1.09
CA HIS A 287 9.73 -18.54 -1.58
C HIS A 287 9.02 -17.85 -2.75
N ILE A 288 8.66 -16.56 -2.59
CA ILE A 288 7.97 -15.80 -3.63
C ILE A 288 8.83 -15.71 -4.90
N ARG A 289 10.14 -15.46 -4.78
CA ARG A 289 11.06 -15.40 -5.93
C ARG A 289 11.09 -16.73 -6.68
N GLN A 290 11.19 -17.84 -5.95
CA GLN A 290 11.21 -19.18 -6.54
C GLN A 290 9.86 -19.50 -7.22
N MET A 291 8.75 -19.20 -6.55
CA MET A 291 7.41 -19.43 -7.08
C MET A 291 7.14 -18.58 -8.32
N SER A 292 7.54 -17.31 -8.33
CA SER A 292 7.44 -16.43 -9.49
C SER A 292 8.15 -17.02 -10.72
N LYS A 293 9.28 -17.71 -10.53
CA LYS A 293 9.99 -18.40 -11.61
C LYS A 293 9.22 -19.63 -12.11
N VAL A 294 8.74 -20.48 -11.20
CA VAL A 294 7.93 -21.67 -11.53
C VAL A 294 6.66 -21.27 -12.29
N LEU A 295 5.96 -20.25 -11.81
CA LEU A 295 4.79 -19.69 -12.48
C LEU A 295 5.16 -19.07 -13.84
N GLY A 296 6.35 -18.49 -13.95
CA GLY A 296 6.86 -18.01 -15.24
C GLY A 296 6.98 -19.09 -16.29
N GLU A 297 7.45 -20.26 -15.91
CA GLU A 297 7.55 -21.44 -16.79
C GLU A 297 6.17 -22.01 -17.15
N GLN A 298 5.23 -22.03 -16.20
CA GLN A 298 3.88 -22.60 -16.41
C GLN A 298 2.92 -21.68 -17.17
N ILE A 299 2.91 -20.39 -16.81
CA ILE A 299 1.85 -19.45 -17.21
C ILE A 299 2.38 -18.09 -17.69
N GLY A 300 3.67 -17.80 -17.50
CA GLY A 300 4.29 -16.51 -17.84
C GLY A 300 5.12 -16.52 -19.14
N GLY A 301 5.08 -17.59 -19.93
CA GLY A 301 5.85 -17.68 -21.19
C GLY A 301 7.37 -17.60 -20.98
N GLY A 302 7.87 -18.06 -19.83
CA GLY A 302 9.28 -17.98 -19.43
C GLY A 302 9.66 -16.70 -18.67
N GLN A 303 8.78 -15.71 -18.56
CA GLN A 303 8.98 -14.52 -17.73
C GLN A 303 8.44 -14.72 -16.33
N ALA A 304 9.14 -14.23 -15.30
CA ALA A 304 8.71 -14.39 -13.91
C ALA A 304 7.34 -13.75 -13.65
N VAL A 305 6.43 -14.50 -13.03
CA VAL A 305 5.08 -14.02 -12.68
C VAL A 305 5.08 -13.59 -11.21
N TRP A 306 5.21 -12.29 -10.99
CA TRP A 306 5.17 -11.70 -9.65
C TRP A 306 3.76 -11.65 -9.09
N PRO A 307 3.60 -11.67 -7.75
CA PRO A 307 2.30 -11.52 -7.13
C PRO A 307 1.69 -10.17 -7.50
N VAL A 308 0.39 -10.15 -7.73
CA VAL A 308 -0.36 -8.93 -8.07
C VAL A 308 -0.61 -8.06 -6.84
N ALA A 309 -0.61 -8.71 -5.67
CA ALA A 309 -0.85 -8.11 -4.38
C ALA A 309 -0.28 -9.02 -3.27
N ILE A 310 0.16 -8.39 -2.18
CA ILE A 310 0.50 -9.04 -0.92
C ILE A 310 -0.46 -8.53 0.15
N HIS A 311 -1.17 -9.43 0.84
CA HIS A 311 -2.17 -9.08 1.84
C HIS A 311 -1.73 -9.56 3.23
N GLY A 312 -1.45 -8.61 4.13
CA GLY A 312 -1.16 -8.91 5.54
C GLY A 312 -2.44 -8.98 6.38
N HIS A 313 -2.55 -10.01 7.23
CA HIS A 313 -3.65 -10.19 8.19
C HIS A 313 -3.13 -10.13 9.63
N TYR A 314 -3.55 -9.10 10.39
CA TYR A 314 -3.02 -8.72 11.71
C TYR A 314 -1.64 -8.07 11.67
N ALA A 315 -1.22 -7.48 12.79
CA ALA A 315 -0.08 -6.55 12.88
C ALA A 315 1.28 -7.18 12.50
N ASP A 316 1.55 -8.41 12.90
CA ASP A 316 2.78 -9.15 12.60
C ASP A 316 2.92 -9.44 11.09
N ALA A 317 1.84 -9.89 10.47
CA ALA A 317 1.75 -10.10 9.04
C ALA A 317 1.73 -8.78 8.25
N GLY A 318 1.13 -7.72 8.80
CA GLY A 318 1.14 -6.38 8.21
C GLY A 318 2.55 -5.81 8.09
N ASP A 319 3.34 -5.92 9.16
CA ASP A 319 4.76 -5.54 9.16
C ASP A 319 5.55 -6.31 8.09
N SER A 320 5.36 -7.63 8.06
CA SER A 320 6.00 -8.51 7.08
C SER A 320 5.59 -8.17 5.64
N ALA A 321 4.30 -7.91 5.42
CA ALA A 321 3.75 -7.54 4.13
C ALA A 321 4.28 -6.17 3.66
N ALA A 322 4.45 -5.20 4.56
CA ALA A 322 5.05 -3.91 4.23
C ALA A 322 6.50 -4.07 3.76
N LEU A 323 7.29 -4.89 4.46
CA LEU A 323 8.68 -5.16 4.10
C LEU A 323 8.80 -5.95 2.78
N LEU A 324 7.93 -6.95 2.55
CA LEU A 324 7.90 -7.72 1.30
C LEU A 324 7.40 -6.88 0.11
N SER A 325 6.37 -6.07 0.33
CA SER A 325 5.84 -5.12 -0.66
C SER A 325 6.90 -4.11 -1.08
N GLY A 326 7.69 -3.59 -0.13
CA GLY A 326 8.83 -2.73 -0.40
C GLY A 326 9.91 -3.45 -1.21
N ALA A 327 10.32 -4.65 -0.81
CA ALA A 327 11.38 -5.41 -1.48
C ALA A 327 10.99 -5.79 -2.92
N LEU A 328 9.77 -6.27 -3.12
CA LEU A 328 9.26 -6.74 -4.42
C LEU A 328 8.68 -5.60 -5.28
N ASN A 329 8.46 -4.42 -4.70
CA ASN A 329 7.68 -3.33 -5.28
C ASN A 329 6.33 -3.82 -5.82
N VAL A 330 5.52 -4.46 -4.97
CA VAL A 330 4.18 -5.00 -5.30
C VAL A 330 3.13 -4.30 -4.44
N PRO A 331 1.88 -4.07 -4.90
CA PRO A 331 0.81 -3.50 -4.07
C PRO A 331 0.57 -4.27 -2.77
N MET A 332 0.41 -3.52 -1.66
CA MET A 332 0.09 -4.07 -0.34
C MET A 332 -1.38 -3.83 0.01
N LEU A 333 -2.05 -4.89 0.48
CA LEU A 333 -3.34 -4.84 1.15
C LEU A 333 -3.17 -5.19 2.63
N PHE A 334 -4.04 -4.67 3.48
CA PHE A 334 -3.98 -4.91 4.92
C PHE A 334 -5.35 -5.11 5.55
N THR A 335 -5.46 -6.07 6.46
CA THR A 335 -6.63 -6.26 7.33
C THR A 335 -6.17 -6.38 8.77
N GLY A 336 -6.67 -5.49 9.64
CA GLY A 336 -6.23 -5.45 11.03
C GLY A 336 -6.73 -6.62 11.87
N HIS A 337 -7.98 -7.06 11.69
CA HIS A 337 -8.74 -8.02 12.52
C HIS A 337 -8.95 -7.59 13.98
N SER A 338 -7.91 -7.06 14.62
CA SER A 338 -7.91 -6.43 15.93
C SER A 338 -6.82 -5.35 15.92
N LEU A 339 -7.07 -4.20 16.53
CA LEU A 339 -6.14 -3.06 16.52
C LEU A 339 -5.48 -2.82 17.89
N GLY A 340 -4.18 -2.54 17.88
CA GLY A 340 -3.38 -2.29 19.07
C GLY A 340 -3.78 -1.03 19.84
N ARG A 341 -4.10 0.09 19.16
CA ARG A 341 -4.53 1.34 19.84
C ARG A 341 -5.88 1.18 20.53
N ASP A 342 -6.85 0.57 19.85
CA ASP A 342 -8.17 0.28 20.44
C ASP A 342 -8.04 -0.65 21.67
N LYS A 343 -7.26 -1.74 21.53
CA LYS A 343 -6.97 -2.65 22.66
C LYS A 343 -6.31 -1.92 23.83
N LEU A 344 -5.35 -1.02 23.57
CA LEU A 344 -4.70 -0.22 24.60
C LEU A 344 -5.70 0.68 25.33
N GLU A 345 -6.56 1.42 24.60
CA GLU A 345 -7.60 2.25 25.22
C GLU A 345 -8.55 1.42 26.08
N GLN A 346 -8.98 0.26 25.61
CA GLN A 346 -9.88 -0.62 26.35
C GLN A 346 -9.24 -1.15 27.64
N LEU A 347 -7.97 -1.57 27.59
CA LEU A 347 -7.24 -2.04 28.77
C LEU A 347 -7.00 -0.90 29.78
N MET A 348 -6.67 0.30 29.29
CA MET A 348 -6.52 1.48 30.14
C MET A 348 -7.84 1.88 30.81
N LYS A 349 -8.98 1.83 30.09
CA LYS A 349 -10.32 2.11 30.65
C LYS A 349 -10.72 1.13 31.76
N GLN A 350 -10.22 -0.10 31.75
CA GLN A 350 -10.46 -1.06 32.82
C GLN A 350 -9.73 -0.70 34.12
N GLY A 351 -8.67 0.13 34.06
CA GLY A 351 -7.92 0.61 35.22
C GLY A 351 -7.17 -0.45 36.02
N ARG A 352 -7.04 -1.68 35.50
CA ARG A 352 -6.42 -2.81 36.22
C ARG A 352 -4.90 -2.88 36.10
N GLN A 353 -4.33 -2.30 35.05
CA GLN A 353 -2.91 -2.38 34.72
C GLN A 353 -2.40 -1.01 34.28
N SER A 354 -1.15 -0.71 34.58
CA SER A 354 -0.47 0.49 34.08
C SER A 354 -0.11 0.34 32.58
N ARG A 355 0.16 1.46 31.90
CA ARG A 355 0.57 1.43 30.48
C ARG A 355 1.82 0.58 30.26
N ASP A 356 2.76 0.62 31.20
CA ASP A 356 4.02 -0.11 31.10
C ASP A 356 3.81 -1.61 31.33
N GLU A 357 2.96 -2.00 32.29
CA GLU A 357 2.55 -3.40 32.49
C GLU A 357 1.86 -3.98 31.25
N ILE A 358 0.95 -3.21 30.64
CA ILE A 358 0.28 -3.58 29.39
C ILE A 358 1.33 -3.76 28.29
N ASN A 359 2.30 -2.85 28.16
CA ASN A 359 3.33 -2.96 27.14
C ASN A 359 4.28 -4.13 27.38
N THR A 360 4.66 -4.43 28.61
CA THR A 360 5.49 -5.59 28.96
C THR A 360 4.80 -6.90 28.60
N THR A 361 3.49 -6.99 28.87
CA THR A 361 2.68 -8.20 28.62
C THR A 361 2.36 -8.39 27.15
N TYR A 362 1.84 -7.36 26.48
CA TYR A 362 1.28 -7.48 25.12
C TYR A 362 2.19 -6.95 24.01
N LYS A 363 3.36 -6.42 24.37
CA LYS A 363 4.27 -5.69 23.45
C LYS A 363 3.53 -4.63 22.63
N ILE A 364 2.56 -3.97 23.27
CA ILE A 364 1.52 -3.18 22.59
C ILE A 364 2.10 -2.02 21.77
N MET A 365 3.19 -1.41 22.24
CA MET A 365 3.84 -0.31 21.51
C MET A 365 4.52 -0.78 20.23
N ARG A 366 5.11 -1.99 20.24
CA ARG A 366 5.71 -2.59 19.04
C ARG A 366 4.64 -2.96 18.02
N ARG A 367 3.51 -3.50 18.50
CA ARG A 367 2.33 -3.79 17.68
C ARG A 367 1.77 -2.53 17.00
N ILE A 368 1.59 -1.44 17.76
CA ILE A 368 1.07 -0.19 17.20
C ILE A 368 1.99 0.35 16.11
N GLU A 369 3.32 0.29 16.28
CA GLU A 369 4.24 0.74 15.23
C GLU A 369 4.19 -0.15 13.97
N ALA A 370 3.99 -1.46 14.11
CA ALA A 370 3.76 -2.36 12.97
C ALA A 370 2.50 -1.98 12.19
N GLU A 371 1.41 -1.67 12.90
CA GLU A 371 0.14 -1.25 12.30
C GLU A 371 0.28 0.12 11.60
N GLU A 372 1.02 1.06 12.18
CA GLU A 372 1.31 2.36 11.53
C GLU A 372 2.17 2.20 10.27
N LEU A 373 3.21 1.35 10.30
CA LEU A 373 4.00 1.01 9.12
C LEU A 373 3.14 0.35 8.04
N SER A 374 2.21 -0.52 8.45
CA SER A 374 1.26 -1.16 7.53
C SER A 374 0.36 -0.12 6.86
N LEU A 375 -0.13 0.89 7.60
CA LEU A 375 -0.89 2.02 7.02
C LEU A 375 -0.06 2.86 6.05
N ASP A 376 1.22 3.07 6.37
CA ASP A 376 2.14 3.83 5.53
C ASP A 376 2.35 3.15 4.15
N ALA A 377 2.47 1.81 4.14
CA ALA A 377 2.75 1.01 2.96
C ALA A 377 1.49 0.58 2.16
N SER A 378 0.33 0.45 2.82
CA SER A 378 -0.88 -0.09 2.18
C SER A 378 -1.45 0.79 1.07
N GLU A 379 -1.94 0.18 0.00
CA GLU A 379 -2.84 0.81 -0.97
C GLU A 379 -4.27 0.82 -0.44
N ILE A 380 -4.68 -0.31 0.12
CA ILE A 380 -6.04 -0.57 0.57
C ILE A 380 -5.99 -1.25 1.93
N VAL A 381 -6.84 -0.77 2.83
CA VAL A 381 -7.09 -1.42 4.11
C VAL A 381 -8.52 -1.94 4.08
N ILE A 382 -8.66 -3.25 4.23
CA ILE A 382 -9.95 -3.94 4.24
C ILE A 382 -10.41 -4.08 5.68
N THR A 383 -11.65 -3.64 5.92
CA THR A 383 -12.33 -3.64 7.21
C THR A 383 -13.63 -4.42 7.09
N SER A 384 -14.12 -4.98 8.20
CA SER A 384 -15.40 -5.72 8.18
C SER A 384 -16.59 -4.78 8.30
N THR A 385 -16.42 -3.60 8.91
CA THR A 385 -17.49 -2.64 9.21
C THR A 385 -17.02 -1.20 9.04
N ARG A 386 -17.95 -0.26 8.85
CA ARG A 386 -17.67 1.18 8.85
C ARG A 386 -17.26 1.69 10.22
N GLN A 387 -17.81 1.12 11.29
CA GLN A 387 -17.43 1.47 12.65
C GLN A 387 -15.94 1.23 12.91
N GLU A 388 -15.39 0.13 12.39
CA GLU A 388 -13.95 -0.15 12.47
C GLU A 388 -13.13 1.02 11.89
N ILE A 389 -13.57 1.60 10.77
CA ILE A 389 -12.93 2.75 10.12
C ILE A 389 -13.06 4.02 10.98
N GLU A 390 -14.27 4.32 11.45
CA GLU A 390 -14.59 5.61 12.08
C GLU A 390 -14.13 5.72 13.53
N GLU A 391 -14.14 4.61 14.28
CA GLU A 391 -13.85 4.58 15.70
C GLU A 391 -12.49 3.98 16.03
N GLN A 392 -12.05 2.93 15.33
CA GLN A 392 -10.81 2.22 15.68
C GLN A 392 -9.63 2.72 14.84
N TRP A 393 -9.74 2.72 13.51
CA TRP A 393 -8.66 3.21 12.63
C TRP A 393 -8.39 4.70 12.79
N ARG A 394 -9.42 5.48 13.15
CA ARG A 394 -9.28 6.91 13.46
C ARG A 394 -8.38 7.21 14.66
N LEU A 395 -8.08 6.21 15.49
CA LEU A 395 -7.13 6.36 16.59
C LEU A 395 -5.68 6.47 16.10
N TYR A 396 -5.37 6.08 14.86
CA TYR A 396 -4.01 6.01 14.32
C TYR A 396 -3.57 7.34 13.70
N ASP A 397 -2.27 7.66 13.81
CA ASP A 397 -1.74 8.93 13.30
C ASP A 397 -1.66 8.92 11.76
N GLY A 398 -1.50 7.72 11.17
CA GLY A 398 -1.45 7.51 9.74
C GLY A 398 -2.78 7.64 8.99
N PHE A 399 -3.91 7.87 9.66
CA PHE A 399 -5.22 7.88 9.01
C PHE A 399 -6.19 8.92 9.58
N ASP A 400 -6.75 9.74 8.69
CA ASP A 400 -7.86 10.65 8.99
C ASP A 400 -8.91 10.59 7.86
N PRO A 401 -10.17 10.24 8.15
CA PRO A 401 -11.21 10.10 7.13
C PRO A 401 -11.49 11.37 6.32
N ILE A 402 -11.28 12.55 6.90
CA ILE A 402 -11.55 13.84 6.23
C ILE A 402 -10.41 14.16 5.27
N LEU A 403 -9.17 14.01 5.71
CA LEU A 403 -7.98 14.25 4.91
C LEU A 403 -7.88 13.25 3.76
N GLU A 404 -8.16 11.97 4.01
CA GLU A 404 -8.19 10.93 2.97
C GLU A 404 -9.17 11.31 1.85
N ARG A 405 -10.41 11.69 2.19
CA ARG A 405 -11.42 12.12 1.21
C ARG A 405 -10.97 13.34 0.40
N LYS A 406 -10.36 14.34 1.06
CA LYS A 406 -9.83 15.54 0.40
C LYS A 406 -8.69 15.21 -0.57
N LEU A 407 -7.77 14.33 -0.19
CA LEU A 407 -6.68 13.88 -1.04
C LEU A 407 -7.22 13.11 -2.24
N ARG A 408 -8.19 12.22 -2.04
CA ARG A 408 -8.84 11.47 -3.12
C ARG A 408 -9.56 12.37 -4.11
N ALA A 409 -10.32 13.36 -3.62
CA ALA A 409 -10.98 14.34 -4.48
C ALA A 409 -9.96 15.11 -5.34
N ARG A 410 -8.80 15.48 -4.78
CA ARG A 410 -7.71 16.11 -5.54
C ARG A 410 -7.11 15.19 -6.59
N ILE A 411 -6.82 13.93 -6.23
CA ILE A 411 -6.26 12.93 -7.15
C ILE A 411 -7.21 12.72 -8.34
N ARG A 412 -8.51 12.58 -8.09
CA ARG A 412 -9.54 12.46 -9.16
C ARG A 412 -9.57 13.67 -10.09
N ARG A 413 -9.26 14.86 -9.58
CA ARG A 413 -9.18 16.10 -10.36
C ARG A 413 -7.82 16.31 -11.06
N GLY A 414 -6.89 15.36 -10.96
CA GLY A 414 -5.54 15.49 -11.49
C GLY A 414 -4.67 16.54 -10.78
N VAL A 415 -5.05 16.95 -9.57
CA VAL A 415 -4.33 17.98 -8.80
C VAL A 415 -3.24 17.32 -7.97
N SER A 416 -2.01 17.84 -8.05
CA SER A 416 -0.89 17.31 -7.28
C SER A 416 -1.15 17.37 -5.76
N CYS A 417 -0.99 16.22 -5.11
CA CYS A 417 -1.05 16.08 -3.67
C CYS A 417 0.31 16.28 -2.98
N HIS A 418 1.38 16.65 -3.72
CA HIS A 418 2.71 16.90 -3.17
C HIS A 418 3.24 15.70 -2.34
N GLY A 419 3.00 14.48 -2.81
CA GLY A 419 3.35 13.23 -2.12
C GLY A 419 2.43 12.83 -0.97
N ARG A 420 1.39 13.61 -0.67
CA ARG A 420 0.46 13.26 0.40
C ARG A 420 -0.44 12.11 0.00
N PHE A 421 -0.52 11.11 0.86
CA PHE A 421 -1.29 9.90 0.62
C PHE A 421 -1.85 9.32 1.92
N MET A 422 -3.09 8.82 1.87
CA MET A 422 -3.69 7.99 2.91
C MET A 422 -4.26 6.73 2.25
N PRO A 423 -4.12 5.55 2.90
CA PRO A 423 -4.63 4.31 2.35
C PRO A 423 -6.14 4.36 2.20
N ARG A 424 -6.66 3.67 1.17
CA ARG A 424 -8.09 3.58 0.94
C ARG A 424 -8.71 2.56 1.89
N MET A 425 -9.52 3.03 2.84
CA MET A 425 -10.33 2.14 3.66
C MET A 425 -11.53 1.61 2.86
N VAL A 426 -11.71 0.30 2.84
CA VAL A 426 -12.82 -0.37 2.15
C VAL A 426 -13.48 -1.35 3.10
N VAL A 427 -14.81 -1.28 3.20
CA VAL A 427 -15.59 -2.29 3.89
C VAL A 427 -15.84 -3.44 2.93
N ILE A 428 -15.28 -4.61 3.26
CA ILE A 428 -15.58 -5.87 2.57
C ILE A 428 -15.93 -6.89 3.66
N PRO A 429 -17.23 -7.12 3.93
CA PRO A 429 -17.63 -8.01 5.01
C PRO A 429 -17.11 -9.42 4.77
N PRO A 430 -16.79 -10.20 5.82
CA PRO A 430 -16.43 -11.61 5.67
C PRO A 430 -17.52 -12.39 4.95
N GLY A 431 -17.10 -13.38 4.17
CA GLY A 431 -18.01 -14.32 3.54
C GLY A 431 -18.48 -15.41 4.49
N MET A 432 -19.64 -15.98 4.21
CA MET A 432 -20.13 -17.24 4.77
C MET A 432 -20.50 -18.20 3.65
N GLU A 433 -20.54 -19.49 3.97
CA GLU A 433 -20.99 -20.53 3.06
C GLU A 433 -22.49 -20.81 3.26
N PHE A 434 -23.25 -20.70 2.17
CA PHE A 434 -24.70 -20.91 2.20
C PHE A 434 -25.14 -22.23 1.55
N HIS A 435 -24.22 -23.04 1.00
CA HIS A 435 -24.54 -24.27 0.26
C HIS A 435 -25.32 -25.32 1.07
N HIS A 436 -25.19 -25.30 2.40
CA HIS A 436 -25.91 -26.21 3.30
C HIS A 436 -27.31 -25.69 3.69
N ILE A 437 -27.67 -24.47 3.28
CA ILE A 437 -28.95 -23.84 3.59
C ILE A 437 -29.93 -24.14 2.45
N VAL A 438 -30.62 -25.28 2.56
CA VAL A 438 -31.74 -25.61 1.68
C VAL A 438 -33.00 -24.95 2.23
N LEU A 439 -33.50 -23.95 1.52
CA LEU A 439 -34.81 -23.37 1.80
C LEU A 439 -35.87 -24.28 1.19
N HIS A 440 -36.71 -24.89 2.03
CA HIS A 440 -37.92 -25.56 1.57
C HIS A 440 -38.98 -24.47 1.31
N ASP A 441 -39.04 -23.96 0.08
CA ASP A 441 -40.02 -22.94 -0.32
C ASP A 441 -41.47 -23.47 -0.45
N GLY A 442 -41.69 -24.78 -0.29
CA GLY A 442 -42.99 -25.42 -0.56
C GLY A 442 -44.06 -25.38 0.55
N ASP A 443 -43.71 -25.09 1.80
CA ASP A 443 -44.59 -25.46 2.94
C ASP A 443 -45.33 -24.32 3.64
N MET A 444 -45.24 -23.07 3.16
CA MET A 444 -45.69 -21.91 3.98
C MET A 444 -46.81 -21.06 3.38
N ASP A 445 -47.23 -21.31 2.13
CA ASP A 445 -48.37 -20.64 1.47
C ASP A 445 -49.60 -21.54 1.30
N GLY A 446 -49.54 -22.81 1.73
CA GLY A 446 -50.71 -23.68 1.81
C GLY A 446 -51.45 -23.49 3.13
N ASP A 447 -52.77 -23.28 3.06
CA ASP A 447 -53.67 -23.30 4.21
C ASP A 447 -53.38 -24.48 5.16
N LEU A 448 -53.62 -24.25 6.45
CA LEU A 448 -53.48 -25.21 7.55
C LEU A 448 -54.48 -26.40 7.48
N GLU A 449 -54.85 -26.85 6.29
CA GLU A 449 -55.54 -28.12 6.07
C GLU A 449 -54.49 -29.19 5.76
N ARG A 450 -54.05 -29.86 6.84
CA ARG A 450 -53.27 -31.09 6.77
C ARG A 450 -54.02 -32.12 5.91
N ASN A 451 -53.44 -32.49 4.76
CA ASN A 451 -53.50 -33.87 4.31
C ASN A 451 -52.25 -34.57 4.86
N GLU A 452 -52.46 -35.54 5.75
CA GLU A 452 -51.41 -36.16 6.58
C GLU A 452 -50.49 -37.15 5.85
N GLU A 453 -50.40 -37.15 4.51
CA GLU A 453 -49.76 -38.27 3.79
C GLU A 453 -48.43 -37.98 3.09
N ASP A 454 -47.86 -36.77 3.10
CA ASP A 454 -46.58 -36.50 2.40
C ASP A 454 -45.59 -35.57 3.15
N SER A 455 -45.06 -36.02 4.31
CA SER A 455 -43.81 -35.44 4.85
C SER A 455 -42.90 -36.52 5.44
N THR A 456 -42.07 -37.12 4.59
CA THR A 456 -41.18 -38.24 4.90
C THR A 456 -39.89 -37.87 5.66
N SER A 457 -39.91 -36.88 6.56
CA SER A 457 -38.78 -36.62 7.47
C SER A 457 -39.26 -36.28 8.88
N PRO A 458 -38.80 -37.01 9.92
CA PRO A 458 -39.14 -36.69 11.30
C PRO A 458 -38.60 -35.31 11.70
N ASP A 459 -39.38 -34.56 12.50
CA ASP A 459 -38.95 -33.27 13.04
C ASP A 459 -37.60 -33.41 13.79
N PRO A 460 -36.67 -32.44 13.64
CA PRO A 460 -35.39 -32.47 14.35
C PRO A 460 -35.57 -32.60 15.88
N PRO A 461 -34.77 -33.45 16.58
CA PRO A 461 -34.92 -33.69 18.03
C PRO A 461 -34.88 -32.42 18.89
N ILE A 462 -34.10 -31.42 18.48
CA ILE A 462 -33.99 -30.14 19.19
C ILE A 462 -35.30 -29.35 19.23
N TRP A 463 -36.24 -29.59 18.30
CA TRP A 463 -37.54 -28.93 18.29
C TRP A 463 -38.38 -29.35 19.49
N SER A 464 -38.44 -30.65 19.81
CA SER A 464 -39.16 -31.16 20.98
C SER A 464 -38.56 -30.62 22.29
N GLU A 465 -37.23 -30.52 22.36
CA GLU A 465 -36.51 -29.96 23.50
C GLU A 465 -36.83 -28.48 23.76
N ILE A 466 -37.13 -27.71 22.72
CA ILE A 466 -37.57 -26.31 22.82
C ILE A 466 -39.07 -26.23 23.10
N MET A 467 -39.90 -26.96 22.35
CA MET A 467 -41.36 -26.87 22.43
C MET A 467 -41.92 -27.29 23.79
N ARG A 468 -41.24 -28.19 24.53
CA ARG A 468 -41.69 -28.60 25.88
C ARG A 468 -41.79 -27.46 26.90
N PHE A 469 -41.15 -26.31 26.63
CA PHE A 469 -41.23 -25.14 27.50
C PHE A 469 -42.49 -24.30 27.25
N PHE A 470 -43.22 -24.52 26.16
CA PHE A 470 -44.32 -23.65 25.73
C PHE A 470 -45.69 -24.27 25.98
N SER A 471 -46.59 -23.49 26.57
CA SER A 471 -48.01 -23.85 26.68
C SER A 471 -48.72 -23.79 25.33
N ASN A 472 -48.30 -22.86 24.45
CA ASN A 472 -48.75 -22.79 23.07
C ASN A 472 -47.55 -22.69 22.11
N PRO A 473 -47.05 -23.82 21.57
CA PRO A 473 -45.91 -23.84 20.66
C PRO A 473 -46.16 -23.19 19.29
N ARG A 474 -47.41 -22.86 18.92
CA ARG A 474 -47.75 -22.28 17.60
C ARG A 474 -47.49 -20.77 17.52
N LYS A 475 -47.26 -20.09 18.65
CA LYS A 475 -46.96 -18.66 18.64
C LYS A 475 -45.59 -18.40 17.98
N PRO A 476 -45.43 -17.28 17.25
CA PRO A 476 -44.13 -16.79 16.79
C PRO A 476 -43.05 -16.82 17.85
N MET A 477 -41.86 -17.29 17.49
CA MET A 477 -40.73 -17.35 18.39
C MET A 477 -39.83 -16.12 18.25
N ILE A 478 -39.56 -15.44 19.34
CA ILE A 478 -38.47 -14.47 19.46
C ILE A 478 -37.23 -15.25 19.87
N LEU A 479 -36.27 -15.39 18.96
CA LEU A 479 -35.06 -16.18 19.16
C LEU A 479 -33.87 -15.29 19.50
N ALA A 480 -33.24 -15.54 20.65
CA ALA A 480 -31.93 -15.00 20.99
C ALA A 480 -30.92 -16.15 21.15
N LEU A 481 -29.83 -16.10 20.39
CA LEU A 481 -28.74 -17.08 20.44
C LEU A 481 -27.44 -16.36 20.78
N ALA A 482 -26.98 -16.52 22.03
CA ALA A 482 -25.76 -15.91 22.54
C ALA A 482 -25.36 -16.52 23.89
N ARG A 483 -24.07 -16.48 24.24
CA ARG A 483 -23.62 -16.84 25.59
C ARG A 483 -24.26 -15.91 26.65
N PRO A 484 -24.46 -16.37 27.89
CA PRO A 484 -25.00 -15.57 28.98
C PRO A 484 -23.93 -14.62 29.54
N ASP A 485 -23.39 -13.76 28.67
CA ASP A 485 -22.39 -12.75 28.98
C ASP A 485 -23.09 -11.38 29.19
N PRO A 486 -22.67 -10.56 30.18
CA PRO A 486 -23.27 -9.24 30.41
C PRO A 486 -23.31 -8.35 29.17
N LYS A 487 -22.31 -8.43 28.29
CA LYS A 487 -22.22 -7.64 27.06
C LYS A 487 -23.31 -7.98 26.05
N LYS A 488 -23.82 -9.22 26.08
CA LYS A 488 -24.90 -9.71 25.20
C LYS A 488 -26.27 -9.23 25.65
N ASN A 489 -26.39 -8.66 26.85
CA ASN A 489 -27.56 -7.90 27.31
C ASN A 489 -28.90 -8.68 27.25
N ILE A 490 -28.84 -10.00 27.40
CA ILE A 490 -30.03 -10.87 27.35
C ILE A 490 -31.00 -10.54 28.50
N THR A 491 -30.49 -10.06 29.63
CA THR A 491 -31.30 -9.64 30.80
C THR A 491 -32.29 -8.53 30.44
N THR A 492 -31.88 -7.54 29.63
CA THR A 492 -32.77 -6.45 29.20
C THR A 492 -33.84 -6.94 28.24
N LEU A 493 -33.51 -7.90 27.37
CA LEU A 493 -34.49 -8.57 26.51
C LEU A 493 -35.58 -9.28 27.34
N VAL A 494 -35.21 -10.02 28.38
CA VAL A 494 -36.20 -10.70 29.24
C VAL A 494 -37.10 -9.69 29.98
N LYS A 495 -36.56 -8.55 30.42
CA LYS A 495 -37.36 -7.47 31.01
C LYS A 495 -38.33 -6.85 30.00
N ALA A 496 -37.84 -6.53 28.80
CA ALA A 496 -38.65 -5.99 27.71
C ALA A 496 -39.83 -6.91 27.37
N PHE A 497 -39.57 -8.22 27.27
CA PHE A 497 -40.61 -9.22 27.03
C PHE A 497 -41.56 -9.35 28.24
N GLY A 498 -41.04 -9.40 29.46
CA GLY A 498 -41.84 -9.59 30.67
C GLY A 498 -42.82 -8.46 30.97
N GLU A 499 -42.42 -7.22 30.70
CA GLU A 499 -43.21 -6.01 30.96
C GLU A 499 -44.20 -5.68 29.83
N CYS A 500 -43.93 -6.12 28.59
CA CYS A 500 -44.80 -5.90 27.44
C CYS A 500 -45.87 -7.00 27.30
N ARG A 501 -47.06 -6.79 27.90
CA ARG A 501 -48.18 -7.75 27.80
C ARG A 501 -48.60 -8.09 26.36
N PRO A 502 -48.75 -7.13 25.43
CA PRO A 502 -49.11 -7.45 24.05
C PRO A 502 -48.11 -8.38 23.36
N LEU A 503 -46.81 -8.21 23.65
CA LEU A 503 -45.76 -9.06 23.08
C LEU A 503 -45.84 -10.50 23.59
N ARG A 504 -46.13 -10.70 24.88
CA ARG A 504 -46.34 -12.02 25.52
C ARG A 504 -47.57 -12.75 25.00
N GLU A 505 -48.62 -12.00 24.70
CA GLU A 505 -49.85 -12.56 24.12
C GLU A 505 -49.59 -13.09 22.70
N LEU A 506 -48.76 -12.41 21.91
CA LEU A 506 -48.50 -12.73 20.52
C LEU A 506 -47.35 -13.73 20.30
N ALA A 507 -46.29 -13.72 21.12
CA ALA A 507 -45.06 -14.49 20.87
C ALA A 507 -44.56 -15.27 22.09
N ASN A 508 -43.71 -16.27 21.82
CA ASN A 508 -42.89 -16.98 22.80
C ASN A 508 -41.44 -16.51 22.71
N LEU A 509 -40.70 -16.54 23.82
CA LEU A 509 -39.28 -16.18 23.86
C LEU A 509 -38.39 -17.43 23.96
N THR A 510 -37.37 -17.54 23.12
CA THR A 510 -36.42 -18.66 23.12
C THR A 510 -35.00 -18.14 23.32
N LEU A 511 -34.34 -18.60 24.39
CA LEU A 511 -33.01 -18.18 24.81
C LEU A 511 -32.03 -19.34 24.71
N VAL A 512 -31.24 -19.39 23.64
CA VAL A 512 -30.17 -20.38 23.47
C VAL A 512 -28.88 -19.82 24.08
N MET A 513 -28.62 -20.18 25.34
CA MET A 513 -27.58 -19.57 26.19
C MET A 513 -26.36 -20.46 26.44
N GLY A 514 -25.83 -21.08 25.40
CA GLY A 514 -24.71 -22.03 25.54
C GLY A 514 -25.11 -23.34 26.24
N ASN A 515 -24.15 -24.26 26.34
CA ASN A 515 -24.34 -25.54 27.02
C ASN A 515 -23.92 -25.42 28.49
N ARG A 516 -24.67 -26.08 29.38
CA ARG A 516 -24.37 -26.11 30.83
C ARG A 516 -24.79 -27.44 31.43
N ASP A 517 -24.03 -27.97 32.38
CA ASP A 517 -24.45 -29.14 33.19
C ASP A 517 -24.93 -28.70 34.58
N ASN A 518 -24.13 -27.90 35.27
CA ASN A 518 -24.48 -27.28 36.54
C ASN A 518 -24.22 -25.76 36.48
N ILE A 519 -25.07 -24.94 37.13
CA ILE A 519 -24.88 -23.49 37.21
C ILE A 519 -23.66 -23.16 38.08
N ASP A 520 -23.41 -23.95 39.12
CA ASP A 520 -22.30 -23.71 40.07
C ASP A 520 -20.91 -23.95 39.45
N GLU A 521 -20.85 -24.69 38.33
CA GLU A 521 -19.62 -24.98 37.58
C GLU A 521 -19.33 -23.94 36.49
N MET A 522 -20.26 -23.02 36.24
CA MET A 522 -20.07 -21.95 35.26
C MET A 522 -19.14 -20.86 35.83
N SER A 523 -18.53 -20.06 34.95
CA SER A 523 -17.79 -18.87 35.40
C SER A 523 -18.73 -17.93 36.19
N GLY A 524 -18.24 -17.32 37.27
CA GLY A 524 -19.08 -16.53 38.17
C GLY A 524 -19.88 -15.42 37.48
N THR A 525 -19.34 -14.83 36.40
CA THR A 525 -20.05 -13.83 35.58
C THR A 525 -21.19 -14.46 34.79
N ASN A 526 -20.95 -15.58 34.09
CA ASN A 526 -21.98 -16.25 33.28
C ASN A 526 -23.08 -16.85 34.17
N ALA A 527 -22.69 -17.44 35.30
CA ALA A 527 -23.61 -17.95 36.31
C ALA A 527 -24.53 -16.83 36.84
N SER A 528 -23.96 -15.66 37.18
CA SER A 528 -24.71 -14.51 37.68
C SER A 528 -25.74 -13.99 36.67
N VAL A 529 -25.37 -13.89 35.38
CA VAL A 529 -26.29 -13.49 34.30
C VAL A 529 -27.42 -14.50 34.15
N LEU A 530 -27.12 -15.80 34.12
CA LEU A 530 -28.13 -16.84 34.01
C LEU A 530 -29.09 -16.83 35.22
N LEU A 531 -28.57 -16.75 36.44
CA LEU A 531 -29.37 -16.63 37.66
C LEU A 531 -30.26 -15.38 37.64
N SER A 532 -29.74 -14.28 37.11
CA SER A 532 -30.52 -13.05 36.95
C SER A 532 -31.68 -13.25 35.96
N ILE A 533 -31.44 -13.95 34.85
CA ILE A 533 -32.49 -14.31 33.88
C ILE A 533 -33.56 -15.20 34.52
N LEU A 534 -33.17 -16.23 35.28
CA LEU A 534 -34.12 -17.11 35.97
C LEU A 534 -34.98 -16.34 36.99
N LYS A 535 -34.38 -15.41 37.75
CA LYS A 535 -35.12 -14.52 38.65
C LYS A 535 -36.12 -13.63 37.91
N LEU A 536 -35.80 -13.18 36.70
CA LEU A 536 -36.73 -12.37 35.89
C LEU A 536 -37.88 -13.22 35.33
N ILE A 537 -37.61 -14.46 34.91
CA ILE A 537 -38.65 -15.41 34.48
C ILE A 537 -39.68 -15.64 35.61
N ASP A 538 -39.20 -15.84 36.82
CA ASP A 538 -40.03 -15.98 38.02
C ASP A 538 -40.79 -14.69 38.34
N LYS A 539 -40.09 -13.55 38.40
CA LYS A 539 -40.68 -12.23 38.71
C LYS A 539 -41.85 -11.86 37.80
N TYR A 540 -41.77 -12.16 36.50
CA TYR A 540 -42.81 -11.79 35.52
C TYR A 540 -43.79 -12.92 35.19
N ASP A 541 -43.68 -14.06 35.88
CA ASP A 541 -44.48 -15.27 35.67
C ASP A 541 -44.48 -15.72 34.19
N LEU A 542 -43.29 -16.02 33.67
CA LEU A 542 -43.07 -16.34 32.25
C LEU A 542 -43.02 -17.86 31.97
N TYR A 543 -43.47 -18.68 32.91
CA TYR A 543 -43.58 -20.13 32.73
C TYR A 543 -44.55 -20.45 31.57
N GLY A 544 -44.19 -21.40 30.72
CA GLY A 544 -44.98 -21.72 29.52
C GLY A 544 -44.79 -20.75 28.34
N GLN A 545 -43.97 -19.70 28.49
CA GLN A 545 -43.74 -18.66 27.46
C GLN A 545 -42.27 -18.47 27.09
N VAL A 546 -41.33 -18.93 27.94
CA VAL A 546 -39.88 -18.77 27.73
C VAL A 546 -39.19 -20.14 27.70
N ALA A 547 -38.49 -20.44 26.62
CA ALA A 547 -37.64 -21.61 26.47
C ALA A 547 -36.16 -21.27 26.71
N TYR A 548 -35.45 -22.11 27.45
CA TYR A 548 -34.02 -21.93 27.75
C TYR A 548 -33.32 -23.31 27.83
N PRO A 549 -33.24 -24.04 26.70
CA PRO A 549 -32.73 -25.40 26.67
C PRO A 549 -31.31 -25.49 27.26
N LYS A 550 -31.01 -26.65 27.83
CA LYS A 550 -29.76 -26.88 28.58
C LYS A 550 -28.59 -27.23 27.67
N HIS A 551 -28.86 -27.95 26.59
CA HIS A 551 -27.86 -28.44 25.64
C HIS A 551 -28.34 -28.25 24.20
N HIS A 552 -27.39 -28.01 23.30
CA HIS A 552 -27.53 -28.06 21.85
C HIS A 552 -26.19 -28.45 21.22
N LYS A 553 -26.22 -29.05 20.04
CA LYS A 553 -25.05 -29.33 19.21
C LYS A 553 -24.91 -28.28 18.12
N GLN A 554 -23.69 -28.02 17.65
CA GLN A 554 -23.46 -27.04 16.57
C GLN A 554 -24.30 -27.36 15.31
N ARG A 555 -24.43 -28.64 14.97
CA ARG A 555 -25.25 -29.11 13.83
C ARG A 555 -26.75 -28.85 13.98
N GLU A 556 -27.24 -28.61 15.20
CA GLU A 556 -28.65 -28.35 15.50
C GLU A 556 -28.99 -26.86 15.42
N VAL A 557 -27.99 -25.96 15.38
CA VAL A 557 -28.21 -24.51 15.27
C VAL A 557 -29.02 -24.13 14.01
N PRO A 558 -28.74 -24.67 12.81
CA PRO A 558 -29.61 -24.56 11.64
C PRO A 558 -31.08 -24.89 11.91
N ASP A 559 -31.36 -25.97 12.65
CA ASP A 559 -32.71 -26.42 12.96
C ASP A 559 -33.45 -25.42 13.85
N ILE A 560 -32.73 -24.77 14.77
CA ILE A 560 -33.28 -23.74 15.65
C ILE A 560 -33.70 -22.51 14.84
N TYR A 561 -32.86 -22.08 13.89
CA TYR A 561 -33.22 -20.99 12.98
C TYR A 561 -34.43 -21.36 12.11
N ARG A 562 -34.47 -22.58 11.56
CA ARG A 562 -35.61 -23.08 10.79
C ARG A 562 -36.91 -23.10 11.61
N LEU A 563 -36.85 -23.53 12.87
CA LEU A 563 -38.01 -23.53 13.76
C LEU A 563 -38.56 -22.12 14.00
N ALA A 564 -37.67 -21.17 14.29
CA ALA A 564 -38.07 -19.78 14.48
C ALA A 564 -38.68 -19.20 13.19
N ALA A 565 -38.11 -19.51 12.01
CA ALA A 565 -38.66 -19.06 10.73
C ALA A 565 -40.04 -19.68 10.46
N ARG A 566 -40.20 -20.99 10.73
CA ARG A 566 -41.46 -21.74 10.55
C ARG A 566 -42.59 -21.18 11.41
N THR A 567 -42.30 -20.71 12.61
CA THR A 567 -43.29 -20.07 13.49
C THR A 567 -43.59 -18.60 13.13
N LYS A 568 -43.01 -18.07 12.03
CA LYS A 568 -43.06 -16.64 11.67
C LYS A 568 -42.47 -15.75 12.77
N GLY A 569 -41.41 -16.23 13.39
CA GLY A 569 -40.68 -15.59 14.48
C GLY A 569 -39.67 -14.53 14.03
N VAL A 570 -38.92 -14.01 14.98
CA VAL A 570 -37.92 -12.94 14.79
C VAL A 570 -36.64 -13.31 15.53
N PHE A 571 -35.48 -13.04 14.93
CA PHE A 571 -34.19 -13.19 15.62
C PHE A 571 -33.78 -11.86 16.26
N ILE A 572 -33.27 -11.89 17.49
CA ILE A 572 -32.82 -10.67 18.19
C ILE A 572 -31.38 -10.78 18.71
N ASN A 573 -30.59 -9.73 18.45
CA ASN A 573 -29.30 -9.48 19.09
C ASN A 573 -29.33 -8.14 19.85
N PRO A 574 -29.60 -8.14 21.18
CA PRO A 574 -29.74 -6.94 21.98
C PRO A 574 -28.41 -6.45 22.60
N ALA A 575 -27.26 -6.95 22.14
CA ALA A 575 -25.96 -6.68 22.75
C ALA A 575 -25.66 -5.18 22.86
N PHE A 576 -24.94 -4.76 23.91
CA PHE A 576 -24.57 -3.35 24.08
C PHE A 576 -23.71 -2.83 22.92
N ILE A 577 -22.81 -3.69 22.42
CA ILE A 577 -22.01 -3.50 21.22
C ILE A 577 -21.83 -4.87 20.57
N GLU A 578 -22.06 -4.97 19.26
CA GLU A 578 -21.79 -6.18 18.47
C GLU A 578 -20.76 -5.85 17.36
N PRO A 579 -19.50 -6.31 17.46
CA PRO A 579 -18.45 -5.91 16.52
C PRO A 579 -18.75 -6.23 15.05
N PHE A 580 -19.40 -7.37 14.77
CA PHE A 580 -19.87 -7.73 13.43
C PHE A 580 -21.27 -8.33 13.47
N GLY A 581 -21.42 -9.53 14.04
CA GLY A 581 -22.71 -10.21 14.20
C GLY A 581 -22.98 -11.31 13.18
N LEU A 582 -22.11 -12.34 13.10
CA LEU A 582 -22.32 -13.50 12.21
C LEU A 582 -23.68 -14.17 12.42
N THR A 583 -24.17 -14.23 13.67
CA THR A 583 -25.48 -14.82 13.99
C THR A 583 -26.66 -14.09 13.33
N LEU A 584 -26.50 -12.81 12.97
CA LEU A 584 -27.51 -12.05 12.21
C LEU A 584 -27.56 -12.50 10.76
N ILE A 585 -26.39 -12.74 10.15
CA ILE A 585 -26.26 -13.25 8.78
C ILE A 585 -26.79 -14.68 8.73
N GLU A 586 -26.42 -15.52 9.71
CA GLU A 586 -26.95 -16.90 9.83
C GLU A 586 -28.48 -16.89 9.92
N ALA A 587 -29.06 -16.10 10.83
CA ALA A 587 -30.52 -15.99 10.97
C ALA A 587 -31.19 -15.50 9.68
N ALA A 588 -30.65 -14.46 9.05
CA ALA A 588 -31.16 -13.90 7.80
C ALA A 588 -31.13 -14.93 6.65
N ALA A 589 -30.12 -15.80 6.61
CA ALA A 589 -30.01 -16.85 5.61
C ALA A 589 -31.12 -17.91 5.69
N TYR A 590 -31.68 -18.13 6.89
CA TYR A 590 -32.88 -18.97 7.09
C TYR A 590 -34.21 -18.18 6.95
N GLY A 591 -34.14 -16.93 6.50
CA GLY A 591 -35.32 -16.10 6.24
C GLY A 591 -35.94 -15.47 7.49
N LEU A 592 -35.20 -15.36 8.59
CA LEU A 592 -35.66 -14.66 9.79
C LEU A 592 -35.46 -13.15 9.67
N PRO A 593 -36.51 -12.35 9.92
CA PRO A 593 -36.34 -10.93 10.22
C PRO A 593 -35.52 -10.74 11.49
N ILE A 594 -34.69 -9.68 11.51
CA ILE A 594 -33.77 -9.41 12.61
C ILE A 594 -34.16 -8.15 13.40
N VAL A 595 -33.95 -8.17 14.71
CA VAL A 595 -33.85 -6.99 15.57
C VAL A 595 -32.44 -6.94 16.11
N ALA A 596 -31.70 -5.87 15.86
CA ALA A 596 -30.30 -5.80 16.27
C ALA A 596 -29.94 -4.46 16.90
N THR A 597 -28.92 -4.47 17.74
CA THR A 597 -28.34 -3.26 18.32
C THR A 597 -27.88 -2.28 17.24
N LYS A 598 -28.13 -0.98 17.44
CA LYS A 598 -27.61 0.10 16.58
C LYS A 598 -26.12 0.40 16.84
N ASN A 599 -25.48 -0.30 17.78
CA ASN A 599 -24.08 -0.10 18.14
C ASN A 599 -23.26 -1.30 17.63
N GLY A 600 -22.55 -1.15 16.52
CA GLY A 600 -21.82 -2.28 15.97
C GLY A 600 -21.83 -2.44 14.46
N GLY A 601 -21.30 -3.57 14.02
CA GLY A 601 -21.50 -4.13 12.70
C GLY A 601 -22.95 -4.43 12.28
N PRO A 602 -23.94 -4.64 13.19
CA PRO A 602 -25.32 -4.83 12.76
C PRO A 602 -25.89 -3.67 11.93
N VAL A 603 -25.38 -2.44 12.10
CA VAL A 603 -25.80 -1.28 11.29
C VAL A 603 -25.44 -1.48 9.82
N ASP A 604 -24.25 -2.02 9.54
CA ASP A 604 -23.82 -2.29 8.18
C ASP A 604 -24.54 -3.52 7.60
N ILE A 605 -24.79 -4.56 8.40
CA ILE A 605 -25.58 -5.72 8.00
C ILE A 605 -27.00 -5.30 7.63
N HIS A 606 -27.65 -4.51 8.49
CA HIS A 606 -29.00 -3.99 8.26
C HIS A 606 -29.08 -3.14 6.99
N ARG A 607 -28.08 -2.27 6.74
CA ARG A 607 -28.04 -1.43 5.53
C ARG A 607 -28.00 -2.26 4.24
N VAL A 608 -27.33 -3.41 4.25
CA VAL A 608 -27.21 -4.28 3.07
C VAL A 608 -28.41 -5.22 2.92
N LEU A 609 -28.87 -5.82 4.01
CA LEU A 609 -29.94 -6.82 3.96
C LEU A 609 -31.33 -6.20 3.92
N ASP A 610 -31.56 -5.05 4.57
CA ASP A 610 -32.87 -4.44 4.81
C ASP A 610 -33.93 -5.45 5.32
N ASN A 611 -33.51 -6.33 6.24
CA ASN A 611 -34.29 -7.46 6.72
C ASN A 611 -34.75 -7.33 8.18
N GLY A 612 -34.85 -6.11 8.72
CA GLY A 612 -35.10 -5.94 10.16
C GLY A 612 -35.17 -4.52 10.68
N LEU A 613 -35.00 -4.38 12.00
CA LEU A 613 -35.02 -3.11 12.73
C LEU A 613 -33.78 -2.97 13.65
N LEU A 614 -33.26 -1.75 13.76
CA LEU A 614 -32.19 -1.41 14.69
C LEU A 614 -32.75 -0.78 15.97
N VAL A 615 -32.21 -1.14 17.13
CA VAL A 615 -32.66 -0.70 18.45
C VAL A 615 -31.52 -0.15 19.31
N ASP A 616 -31.84 0.76 20.23
CA ASP A 616 -30.89 1.18 21.27
C ASP A 616 -30.83 0.10 22.36
N PRO A 617 -29.66 -0.54 22.61
CA PRO A 617 -29.57 -1.60 23.61
C PRO A 617 -29.76 -1.12 25.05
N HIS A 618 -29.70 0.20 25.31
CA HIS A 618 -29.96 0.78 26.63
C HIS A 618 -31.43 1.18 26.83
N ASP A 619 -32.23 1.18 25.76
CA ASP A 619 -33.66 1.50 25.83
C ASP A 619 -34.49 0.21 25.74
N GLN A 620 -34.98 -0.23 26.89
CA GLN A 620 -35.83 -1.41 26.99
C GLN A 620 -37.12 -1.28 26.16
N GLN A 621 -37.70 -0.07 26.09
CA GLN A 621 -38.94 0.16 25.36
C GLN A 621 -38.70 0.04 23.85
N SER A 622 -37.58 0.59 23.36
CA SER A 622 -37.15 0.43 21.96
C SER A 622 -37.07 -1.04 21.53
N ILE A 623 -36.53 -1.91 22.40
CA ILE A 623 -36.47 -3.37 22.14
C ILE A 623 -37.88 -3.97 22.06
N ALA A 624 -38.75 -3.67 23.03
CA ALA A 624 -40.11 -4.19 23.08
C ALA A 624 -40.94 -3.76 21.86
N ASP A 625 -40.88 -2.49 21.49
CA ASP A 625 -41.65 -1.92 20.38
C ASP A 625 -41.21 -2.50 19.04
N ALA A 626 -39.90 -2.68 18.81
CA ALA A 626 -39.39 -3.27 17.58
C ALA A 626 -39.81 -4.74 17.43
N LEU A 627 -39.74 -5.52 18.51
CA LEU A 627 -40.19 -6.91 18.52
C LEU A 627 -41.70 -7.00 18.29
N LEU A 628 -42.48 -6.18 18.99
CA LEU A 628 -43.94 -6.14 18.83
C LEU A 628 -44.33 -5.78 17.41
N LYS A 629 -43.67 -4.78 16.81
CA LYS A 629 -43.91 -4.35 15.43
C LYS A 629 -43.69 -5.48 14.44
N LEU A 630 -42.56 -6.19 14.52
CA LEU A 630 -42.25 -7.29 13.57
C LEU A 630 -43.13 -8.52 13.75
N VAL A 631 -43.57 -8.83 14.98
CA VAL A 631 -44.46 -9.97 15.25
C VAL A 631 -45.91 -9.65 14.87
N SER A 632 -46.36 -8.40 15.02
CA SER A 632 -47.75 -8.00 14.74
C SER A 632 -48.00 -7.66 13.27
N ASP A 633 -47.03 -7.08 12.56
CA ASP A 633 -47.16 -6.68 11.16
C ASP A 633 -46.67 -7.78 10.21
N LYS A 634 -47.62 -8.57 9.70
CA LYS A 634 -47.34 -9.67 8.75
C LYS A 634 -46.73 -9.19 7.42
N GLN A 635 -47.08 -7.99 6.95
CA GLN A 635 -46.55 -7.46 5.69
C GLN A 635 -45.10 -7.03 5.86
N LEU A 636 -44.79 -6.35 6.97
CA LEU A 636 -43.40 -6.01 7.31
C LEU A 636 -42.56 -7.27 7.46
N TRP A 637 -43.06 -8.29 8.17
CA TRP A 637 -42.35 -9.56 8.36
C TRP A 637 -42.03 -10.24 7.02
N ALA A 638 -43.02 -10.36 6.12
CA ALA A 638 -42.84 -10.97 4.81
C ALA A 638 -41.82 -10.22 3.95
N ARG A 639 -41.87 -8.89 3.94
CA ARG A 639 -40.89 -8.04 3.26
C ARG A 639 -39.49 -8.23 3.83
N CYS A 640 -39.33 -8.21 5.15
CA CYS A 640 -38.03 -8.42 5.79
C CYS A 640 -37.45 -9.82 5.46
N ARG A 641 -38.27 -10.87 5.47
CA ARG A 641 -37.87 -12.21 5.02
C ARG A 641 -37.39 -12.18 3.57
N GLN A 642 -38.19 -11.62 2.67
CA GLN A 642 -37.87 -11.57 1.24
C GLN A 642 -36.57 -10.81 0.98
N ASN A 643 -36.38 -9.66 1.62
CA ASN A 643 -35.16 -8.87 1.52
C ASN A 643 -33.94 -9.64 2.05
N GLY A 644 -34.06 -10.28 3.22
CA GLY A 644 -33.00 -11.10 3.79
C GLY A 644 -32.57 -12.22 2.84
N LEU A 645 -33.51 -13.02 2.35
CA LEU A 645 -33.24 -14.12 1.42
C LEU A 645 -32.66 -13.65 0.08
N LYS A 646 -33.17 -12.52 -0.45
CA LYS A 646 -32.68 -11.93 -1.70
C LYS A 646 -31.24 -11.47 -1.56
N ASN A 647 -30.90 -10.78 -0.47
CA ASN A 647 -29.62 -10.07 -0.33
C ASN A 647 -28.53 -10.87 0.40
N ILE A 648 -28.85 -12.03 1.00
CA ILE A 648 -27.90 -12.79 1.82
C ILE A 648 -26.64 -13.22 1.06
N HIS A 649 -26.76 -13.47 -0.25
CA HIS A 649 -25.63 -13.84 -1.10
C HIS A 649 -24.52 -12.77 -1.14
N LEU A 650 -24.82 -11.52 -0.78
CA LEU A 650 -23.84 -10.43 -0.66
C LEU A 650 -22.84 -10.65 0.49
N PHE A 651 -23.18 -11.49 1.47
CA PHE A 651 -22.30 -11.93 2.56
C PHE A 651 -21.66 -13.30 2.27
N SER A 652 -21.52 -13.68 1.01
CA SER A 652 -20.88 -14.94 0.60
C SER A 652 -19.39 -14.75 0.30
N TRP A 653 -18.61 -15.82 0.44
CA TRP A 653 -17.19 -15.82 0.05
C TRP A 653 -16.94 -15.47 -1.43
N PRO A 654 -17.73 -15.96 -2.41
CA PRO A 654 -17.61 -15.51 -3.79
C PRO A 654 -17.80 -14.00 -3.96
N GLU A 655 -18.80 -13.40 -3.32
CA GLU A 655 -19.03 -11.95 -3.44
C GLU A 655 -17.95 -11.12 -2.74
N HIS A 656 -17.48 -11.59 -1.58
CA HIS A 656 -16.28 -11.06 -0.92
C HIS A 656 -15.10 -11.03 -1.90
N CYS A 657 -14.81 -12.17 -2.55
CA CYS A 657 -13.68 -12.31 -3.45
C CYS A 657 -13.83 -11.47 -4.73
N LYS A 658 -15.04 -11.35 -5.29
CA LYS A 658 -15.29 -10.43 -6.43
C LYS A 658 -14.98 -8.99 -6.06
N THR A 659 -15.48 -8.52 -4.92
CA THR A 659 -15.21 -7.16 -4.44
C THR A 659 -13.72 -6.98 -4.14
N TYR A 660 -13.09 -7.97 -3.50
CA TYR A 660 -11.67 -7.99 -3.21
C TYR A 660 -10.81 -7.86 -4.48
N LEU A 661 -11.03 -8.73 -5.46
CA LEU A 661 -10.34 -8.69 -6.74
C LEU A 661 -10.63 -7.37 -7.45
N SER A 662 -11.88 -6.89 -7.41
CA SER A 662 -12.29 -5.60 -7.94
C SER A 662 -11.49 -4.42 -7.36
N ARG A 663 -11.10 -4.51 -6.09
CA ARG A 663 -10.22 -3.49 -5.48
C ARG A 663 -8.78 -3.62 -5.94
N ILE A 664 -8.28 -4.84 -6.16
CA ILE A 664 -6.89 -5.09 -6.56
C ILE A 664 -6.55 -4.51 -7.93
N ALA A 665 -7.30 -4.75 -9.00
CA ALA A 665 -6.95 -4.14 -10.30
C ALA A 665 -7.28 -2.64 -10.42
N MET A 666 -7.90 -2.02 -9.40
CA MET A 666 -7.85 -0.56 -9.29
C MET A 666 -6.48 -0.05 -8.80
N CYS A 667 -5.67 -0.92 -8.18
CA CYS A 667 -4.30 -0.59 -7.81
C CYS A 667 -3.43 -0.50 -9.08
N LYS A 668 -2.53 0.48 -9.11
CA LYS A 668 -1.54 0.56 -10.18
C LYS A 668 -0.60 -0.65 -10.07
N PRO A 669 -0.35 -1.39 -11.16
CA PRO A 669 0.59 -2.50 -11.12
C PRO A 669 1.98 -1.96 -10.79
N ARG A 670 2.62 -2.59 -9.79
CA ARG A 670 4.01 -2.32 -9.41
C ARG A 670 4.74 -3.65 -9.44
N GLN A 671 5.86 -3.70 -10.15
CA GLN A 671 6.73 -4.87 -10.27
C GLN A 671 8.17 -4.42 -10.60
N PRO A 672 9.18 -5.26 -10.35
CA PRO A 672 10.56 -5.03 -10.75
C PRO A 672 10.70 -4.75 -12.27
N GLN A 673 11.05 -3.53 -12.65
CA GLN A 673 11.07 -3.11 -14.07
C GLN A 673 12.28 -3.64 -14.85
N TRP A 674 13.40 -3.89 -14.18
CA TRP A 674 14.68 -4.29 -14.81
C TRP A 674 14.67 -5.71 -15.41
N GLN A 675 13.60 -6.48 -15.24
CA GLN A 675 13.46 -7.83 -15.81
C GLN A 675 12.67 -7.88 -17.13
N ARG A 676 12.15 -6.76 -17.63
CA ARG A 676 11.50 -6.73 -18.95
C ARG A 676 12.56 -6.71 -20.04
N SER A 677 12.70 -7.83 -20.76
CA SER A 677 13.44 -7.88 -22.01
C SER A 677 12.75 -7.00 -23.04
N ASP A 678 13.52 -6.14 -23.73
CA ASP A 678 13.08 -5.29 -24.83
C ASP A 678 12.28 -6.08 -25.87
N VAL A 679 10.96 -5.98 -25.80
CA VAL A 679 10.06 -6.27 -26.93
C VAL A 679 9.26 -5.00 -27.15
N ALA A 680 9.52 -4.36 -28.28
CA ALA A 680 8.91 -3.11 -28.71
C ALA A 680 7.39 -3.26 -28.94
N PHE A 681 6.70 -2.10 -28.84
CA PHE A 681 5.27 -1.80 -29.04
C PHE A 681 4.38 -2.07 -27.81
N GLU A 682 3.61 -1.13 -27.25
CA GLU A 682 3.05 0.15 -27.71
C GLU A 682 3.09 1.23 -26.58
N ASN A 683 3.01 2.50 -26.98
CA ASN A 683 2.98 3.72 -26.16
C ASN A 683 2.46 3.58 -24.71
N PRO A 684 3.27 3.83 -23.67
CA PRO A 684 2.76 4.28 -22.40
C PRO A 684 2.57 5.79 -22.45
N GLU A 685 1.32 6.26 -22.49
CA GLU A 685 1.04 7.65 -22.14
C GLU A 685 1.65 7.98 -20.76
N PRO A 686 2.42 9.06 -20.62
CA PRO A 686 3.01 9.44 -19.34
C PRO A 686 1.95 10.15 -18.49
N ASN A 687 0.98 9.41 -17.97
CA ASN A 687 0.02 9.94 -16.99
C ASN A 687 0.56 9.74 -15.56
N SER A 688 1.74 10.31 -15.31
CA SER A 688 2.15 10.77 -13.99
C SER A 688 1.71 12.22 -13.85
N PRO A 689 0.77 12.57 -12.96
CA PRO A 689 0.48 13.97 -12.68
C PRO A 689 1.58 14.52 -11.75
N GLY A 690 2.76 14.77 -12.32
CA GLY A 690 3.92 15.36 -11.66
C GLY A 690 5.14 15.42 -12.57
N ASP A 691 5.57 16.65 -12.86
CA ASP A 691 6.84 17.05 -13.49
C ASP A 691 7.01 16.95 -15.02
N SER A 692 6.28 17.84 -15.70
CA SER A 692 6.72 18.45 -16.96
C SER A 692 7.88 19.43 -16.70
N LEU A 693 9.10 18.95 -16.47
CA LEU A 693 10.34 19.75 -16.49
C LEU A 693 11.61 18.89 -16.75
N ARG A 694 11.60 18.02 -17.77
CA ARG A 694 12.81 17.32 -18.23
C ARG A 694 13.35 17.72 -19.61
N ASP A 695 12.80 18.75 -20.24
CA ASP A 695 13.24 19.19 -21.57
C ASP A 695 13.96 20.55 -21.54
N ILE A 696 15.15 20.64 -20.92
CA ILE A 696 16.03 21.82 -21.10
C ILE A 696 17.53 21.45 -21.30
N GLN A 697 17.97 20.19 -21.19
CA GLN A 697 19.41 19.87 -21.23
C GLN A 697 19.97 19.19 -22.50
N ASP A 698 19.18 18.96 -23.55
CA ASP A 698 19.67 18.36 -24.81
C ASP A 698 19.55 19.29 -26.04
N LEU A 699 20.04 20.53 -25.92
CA LEU A 699 20.19 21.44 -27.05
C LEU A 699 21.61 21.99 -27.14
N SER A 700 22.56 21.08 -27.41
CA SER A 700 23.80 21.47 -28.07
C SER A 700 24.25 20.39 -29.04
N LEU A 701 24.47 20.84 -30.29
CA LEU A 701 25.19 20.18 -31.39
C LEU A 701 24.39 19.16 -32.20
N ASN A 702 23.76 19.63 -33.29
CA ASN A 702 24.12 19.15 -34.64
C ASN A 702 23.49 20.03 -35.72
N LEU A 703 24.32 20.92 -36.26
CA LEU A 703 24.10 21.64 -37.52
C LEU A 703 24.57 20.73 -38.67
N LYS A 704 23.68 20.41 -39.60
CA LYS A 704 24.06 20.10 -40.99
C LYS A 704 22.98 20.58 -41.97
N LEU A 705 23.34 21.65 -42.67
CA LEU A 705 22.91 22.11 -44.00
C LEU A 705 22.82 20.93 -45.01
N SER A 706 22.05 20.87 -46.09
CA SER A 706 21.22 21.80 -46.88
C SER A 706 20.61 21.03 -48.09
N LEU A 707 19.68 21.68 -48.80
CA LEU A 707 19.31 21.59 -50.24
C LEU A 707 18.06 20.78 -50.69
N ASP A 708 17.05 21.57 -51.08
CA ASP A 708 16.30 21.64 -52.35
C ASP A 708 15.49 20.44 -52.90
N GLY A 709 14.27 20.75 -53.36
CA GLY A 709 13.54 19.93 -54.34
C GLY A 709 12.03 20.18 -54.44
N GLU A 710 11.63 21.00 -55.40
CA GLU A 710 10.30 21.50 -55.78
C GLU A 710 9.18 20.51 -56.20
N LYS A 711 7.92 21.00 -56.05
CA LYS A 711 6.71 20.91 -56.95
C LYS A 711 6.01 19.57 -57.22
N SER A 712 4.69 19.53 -56.98
CA SER A 712 3.64 19.73 -58.01
C SER A 712 2.23 19.36 -57.51
N GLU A 713 1.27 20.20 -57.89
CA GLU A 713 -0.18 20.16 -57.68
C GLU A 713 -0.92 19.11 -58.56
N GLY A 714 -2.20 18.84 -58.25
CA GLY A 714 -3.23 18.64 -59.29
C GLY A 714 -4.30 17.55 -59.08
N ASN A 715 -5.45 17.95 -58.51
CA ASN A 715 -6.87 17.64 -58.85
C ASN A 715 -7.34 16.26 -59.37
N GLY A 716 -8.50 15.81 -58.85
CA GLY A 716 -9.41 14.93 -59.60
C GLY A 716 -10.51 14.21 -58.77
N THR A 717 -11.69 14.82 -58.73
CA THR A 717 -13.01 14.49 -58.14
C THR A 717 -13.76 13.20 -58.56
N ILE A 718 -14.76 12.83 -57.71
CA ILE A 718 -16.02 12.03 -57.92
C ILE A 718 -15.91 10.50 -57.81
N ASP A 719 -16.88 9.71 -57.34
CA ASP A 719 -17.94 9.66 -56.31
C ASP A 719 -18.59 8.26 -56.48
N ASN A 720 -19.34 7.79 -55.47
CA ASN A 720 -20.35 6.71 -55.46
C ASN A 720 -20.00 5.25 -55.06
N SER A 721 -20.59 4.91 -53.90
CA SER A 721 -21.54 3.82 -53.59
C SER A 721 -21.10 2.35 -53.41
N LEU A 722 -21.23 1.92 -52.14
CA LEU A 722 -21.96 0.77 -51.57
C LEU A 722 -21.60 -0.70 -51.90
N ASP A 723 -21.38 -1.42 -50.79
CA ASP A 723 -21.77 -2.80 -50.41
C ASP A 723 -20.95 -4.06 -50.85
N VAL A 724 -20.39 -4.70 -49.80
CA VAL A 724 -20.45 -6.13 -49.40
C VAL A 724 -19.68 -7.22 -50.19
N GLU A 725 -18.75 -7.83 -49.43
CA GLU A 725 -18.21 -9.22 -49.41
C GLU A 725 -17.24 -9.82 -50.49
N ASP A 726 -16.06 -10.16 -49.94
CA ASP A 726 -15.26 -11.39 -50.08
C ASP A 726 -14.28 -11.66 -51.23
N SER A 727 -13.17 -12.29 -50.79
CA SER A 727 -12.12 -13.03 -51.51
C SER A 727 -10.79 -12.31 -51.85
N ALA A 728 -9.78 -12.73 -51.09
CA ALA A 728 -8.43 -13.18 -51.45
C ALA A 728 -7.59 -12.47 -52.55
N ASP A 729 -6.34 -12.26 -52.14
CA ASP A 729 -5.10 -12.06 -52.89
C ASP A 729 -4.72 -10.67 -53.42
N GLY A 730 -3.63 -10.15 -52.84
CA GLY A 730 -2.82 -9.11 -53.47
C GLY A 730 -2.15 -8.13 -52.52
N LYS A 731 -0.96 -8.50 -52.00
CA LYS A 731 0.28 -7.66 -52.09
C LYS A 731 1.39 -8.19 -51.18
N SER A 732 1.99 -9.28 -51.65
CA SER A 732 3.31 -9.80 -51.31
C SER A 732 4.48 -8.99 -51.92
N ASN A 733 4.41 -7.65 -51.99
CA ASN A 733 5.39 -6.85 -52.74
C ASN A 733 6.03 -5.66 -51.99
N LEU A 734 5.85 -5.54 -50.67
CA LEU A 734 6.60 -4.56 -49.87
C LEU A 734 7.56 -5.19 -48.85
N GLU A 735 7.34 -6.44 -48.45
CA GLU A 735 8.21 -7.17 -47.52
C GLU A 735 9.51 -7.70 -48.16
N ASN A 736 9.57 -7.80 -49.49
CA ASN A 736 10.72 -8.35 -50.21
C ASN A 736 11.84 -7.35 -50.54
N ALA A 737 11.70 -6.07 -50.17
CA ALA A 737 12.76 -5.06 -50.34
C ALA A 737 13.61 -4.84 -49.08
N VAL A 738 13.10 -5.18 -47.89
CA VAL A 738 13.81 -4.96 -46.60
C VAL A 738 14.60 -6.20 -46.15
N LEU A 739 14.35 -7.37 -46.74
CA LEU A 739 15.04 -8.63 -46.45
C LEU A 739 16.32 -8.89 -47.29
N LYS A 740 16.74 -7.96 -48.13
CA LYS A 740 17.93 -8.12 -49.01
C LYS A 740 19.22 -7.47 -48.49
N LEU A 741 19.25 -6.92 -47.27
CA LEU A 741 20.45 -6.27 -46.72
C LEU A 741 21.07 -6.97 -45.49
N SER A 742 20.64 -8.18 -45.13
CA SER A 742 21.17 -8.92 -43.98
C SER A 742 21.67 -10.34 -44.26
N LYS A 743 21.97 -10.71 -45.53
CA LYS A 743 22.62 -11.99 -45.85
C LYS A 743 23.83 -11.84 -46.77
N GLY A 744 25.01 -11.94 -46.17
CA GLY A 744 26.31 -12.20 -46.77
C GLY A 744 27.39 -12.00 -45.69
N ALA A 745 28.17 -12.97 -45.23
CA ALA A 745 28.48 -14.29 -45.73
C ALA A 745 28.91 -15.20 -44.55
N ILE A 746 28.42 -16.45 -44.53
CA ILE A 746 29.03 -17.54 -43.78
C ILE A 746 29.14 -18.72 -44.74
N GLY A 747 30.36 -19.20 -44.93
CA GLY A 747 30.71 -20.47 -45.55
C GLY A 747 32.24 -20.60 -45.49
N GLY A 748 32.86 -21.73 -45.16
CA GLY A 748 32.42 -23.02 -44.65
C GLY A 748 33.66 -23.89 -44.31
N ALA A 749 33.45 -25.01 -43.59
CA ALA A 749 34.32 -26.20 -43.40
C ALA A 749 35.76 -25.99 -42.82
N GLU A 750 36.39 -26.83 -41.98
CA GLU A 750 36.27 -28.26 -41.64
C GLU A 750 37.09 -28.61 -40.34
N LYS A 751 36.67 -29.68 -39.63
CA LYS A 751 37.26 -30.50 -38.53
C LYS A 751 38.66 -30.19 -37.92
N ALA A 752 38.74 -30.17 -36.56
CA ALA A 752 39.53 -31.13 -35.72
C ALA A 752 39.64 -30.74 -34.20
N SER A 753 39.34 -31.71 -33.33
CA SER A 753 39.86 -32.04 -31.98
C SER A 753 40.43 -31.01 -30.96
N LEU A 754 39.97 -31.19 -29.71
CA LEU A 754 40.67 -31.12 -28.40
C LEU A 754 40.96 -29.77 -27.70
N MET A 755 40.42 -29.69 -26.47
CA MET A 755 40.87 -29.00 -25.24
C MET A 755 41.04 -27.46 -25.19
N GLU A 756 40.45 -26.91 -24.11
CA GLU A 756 40.73 -25.63 -23.43
C GLU A 756 40.85 -24.33 -24.25
N LYS A 757 39.81 -23.48 -24.13
CA LYS A 757 39.88 -22.13 -23.54
C LYS A 757 38.53 -21.42 -23.67
N ALA A 758 37.97 -20.98 -22.56
CA ALA A 758 36.80 -20.13 -22.53
C ALA A 758 37.23 -18.67 -22.73
N GLU A 759 36.77 -18.03 -23.80
CA GLU A 759 36.69 -16.57 -23.93
C GLU A 759 35.22 -16.13 -23.93
N PRO A 760 34.90 -14.94 -23.40
CA PRO A 760 33.54 -14.55 -23.05
C PRO A 760 32.76 -14.00 -24.25
N ASN A 761 31.52 -14.48 -24.41
CA ASN A 761 30.54 -13.94 -25.35
C ASN A 761 30.26 -12.45 -25.06
N VAL A 762 30.50 -11.61 -26.08
CA VAL A 762 30.09 -10.20 -26.14
C VAL A 762 28.58 -10.15 -26.37
N GLY A 763 27.84 -10.06 -25.27
CA GLY A 763 26.38 -9.92 -25.21
C GLY A 763 25.91 -9.84 -23.75
N GLY A 764 26.65 -9.12 -22.91
CA GLY A 764 26.45 -9.07 -21.46
C GLY A 764 25.77 -7.77 -21.01
N SER A 765 24.78 -7.91 -20.13
CA SER A 765 24.21 -6.86 -19.28
C SER A 765 25.27 -5.86 -18.78
N ARG A 766 24.92 -4.56 -18.72
CA ARG A 766 25.79 -3.43 -18.27
C ARG A 766 26.32 -3.53 -16.83
N PHE A 767 26.03 -4.62 -16.11
CA PHE A 767 26.36 -4.78 -14.70
C PHE A 767 27.31 -5.95 -14.50
N PRO A 768 28.27 -5.88 -13.56
CA PRO A 768 29.28 -6.91 -13.36
C PRO A 768 28.63 -8.28 -13.18
N GLY A 769 29.10 -9.28 -13.93
CA GLY A 769 28.64 -10.66 -13.84
C GLY A 769 28.99 -11.27 -12.49
N MET A 770 28.16 -11.08 -11.47
CA MET A 770 28.42 -11.52 -10.08
C MET A 770 28.27 -13.03 -9.83
N ARG A 771 28.30 -13.88 -10.88
CA ARG A 771 28.17 -15.34 -10.75
C ARG A 771 29.36 -16.05 -10.07
N MET A 772 30.33 -15.31 -9.50
CA MET A 772 31.59 -15.85 -8.99
C MET A 772 31.87 -15.60 -7.49
N ARG A 773 31.01 -14.84 -6.76
CA ARG A 773 31.21 -14.57 -5.32
C ARG A 773 30.44 -15.59 -4.48
N LYS A 774 31.11 -16.21 -3.51
CA LYS A 774 30.52 -17.14 -2.54
C LYS A 774 29.89 -16.43 -1.35
N TYR A 775 30.55 -15.38 -0.83
CA TYR A 775 30.08 -14.58 0.30
C TYR A 775 30.07 -13.10 -0.03
N ILE A 776 29.17 -12.35 0.60
CA ILE A 776 29.12 -10.88 0.49
C ILE A 776 29.23 -10.27 1.87
N PHE A 777 30.23 -9.42 2.06
CA PHE A 777 30.50 -8.72 3.31
C PHE A 777 29.92 -7.32 3.21
N VAL A 778 28.88 -7.05 4.01
CA VAL A 778 28.23 -5.75 4.11
C VAL A 778 28.83 -5.00 5.30
N ILE A 779 29.55 -3.93 5.02
CA ILE A 779 30.13 -3.04 6.03
C ILE A 779 29.10 -1.96 6.33
N ALA A 780 28.38 -2.09 7.46
CA ALA A 780 27.31 -1.19 7.90
C ALA A 780 27.59 -0.58 9.28
N VAL A 781 28.86 -0.32 9.57
CA VAL A 781 29.33 0.19 10.86
C VAL A 781 29.14 1.70 10.92
N ASP A 782 28.30 2.14 11.85
CA ASP A 782 28.14 3.56 12.19
C ASP A 782 29.17 3.93 13.27
N CYS A 783 30.07 4.87 12.97
CA CYS A 783 31.15 5.29 13.87
C CYS A 783 30.90 6.67 14.48
N ASP A 784 31.45 6.90 15.67
CA ASP A 784 31.38 8.21 16.34
C ASP A 784 32.15 9.29 15.56
N SER A 785 33.28 8.92 14.96
CA SER A 785 34.01 9.73 14.00
C SER A 785 34.04 9.06 12.63
N ILE A 786 33.70 9.83 11.60
CA ILE A 786 33.76 9.39 10.20
C ILE A 786 35.19 8.96 9.82
N SER A 787 36.21 9.51 10.48
CA SER A 787 37.62 9.15 10.26
C SER A 787 37.97 7.70 10.60
N ASP A 788 37.14 7.02 11.40
CA ASP A 788 37.42 5.65 11.85
C ASP A 788 36.95 4.60 10.84
N ILE A 789 35.99 4.94 9.99
CA ILE A 789 35.42 4.03 8.97
C ILE A 789 36.49 3.47 8.03
N PRO A 790 37.43 4.26 7.45
CA PRO A 790 38.50 3.70 6.61
C PRO A 790 39.40 2.68 7.32
N LYS A 791 39.61 2.82 8.63
CA LYS A 791 40.40 1.86 9.42
C LYS A 791 39.64 0.53 9.51
N ILE A 792 38.36 0.58 9.84
CA ILE A 792 37.49 -0.62 9.95
C ILE A 792 37.37 -1.34 8.61
N ILE A 793 37.17 -0.60 7.51
CA ILE A 793 37.11 -1.17 6.15
C ILE A 793 38.39 -1.96 5.85
N ARG A 794 39.57 -1.39 6.14
CA ARG A 794 40.85 -2.09 5.93
C ARG A 794 40.95 -3.35 6.78
N THR A 795 40.61 -3.27 8.06
CA THR A 795 40.67 -4.44 8.95
C THR A 795 39.75 -5.57 8.47
N ILE A 796 38.49 -5.27 8.09
CA ILE A 796 37.56 -6.29 7.57
C ILE A 796 38.08 -6.93 6.29
N LYS A 797 38.61 -6.13 5.37
CA LYS A 797 39.19 -6.64 4.11
C LYS A 797 40.42 -7.51 4.36
N GLU A 798 41.28 -7.13 5.29
CA GLU A 798 42.46 -7.91 5.68
C GLU A 798 42.06 -9.23 6.37
N ALA A 799 41.01 -9.20 7.20
CA ALA A 799 40.47 -10.38 7.84
C ALA A 799 39.85 -11.37 6.84
N ALA A 800 39.17 -10.87 5.81
CA ALA A 800 38.59 -11.65 4.72
C ALA A 800 39.64 -12.37 3.83
N GLY A 801 40.88 -11.86 3.78
CA GLY A 801 41.97 -12.42 2.98
C GLY A 801 41.85 -12.15 1.46
N LYS A 802 42.81 -12.67 0.67
CA LYS A 802 42.84 -12.51 -0.81
C LYS A 802 41.92 -13.48 -1.56
N ALA A 803 40.75 -13.78 -1.02
CA ALA A 803 39.83 -14.70 -1.66
C ALA A 803 39.02 -13.97 -2.75
N ASN A 804 39.23 -14.33 -4.02
CA ASN A 804 38.39 -13.89 -5.15
C ASN A 804 36.89 -14.25 -4.97
N HIS A 805 36.54 -14.98 -3.91
CA HIS A 805 35.19 -15.45 -3.59
C HIS A 805 34.41 -14.54 -2.64
N VAL A 806 34.99 -13.46 -2.10
CA VAL A 806 34.28 -12.50 -1.23
C VAL A 806 33.99 -11.22 -1.99
N GLY A 807 32.73 -10.79 -1.97
CA GLY A 807 32.31 -9.46 -2.42
C GLY A 807 32.11 -8.50 -1.24
N PHE A 808 32.15 -7.19 -1.51
CA PHE A 808 32.03 -6.14 -0.49
C PHE A 808 30.94 -5.14 -0.85
N ILE A 809 30.09 -4.80 0.13
CA ILE A 809 29.12 -3.71 0.04
C ILE A 809 29.41 -2.74 1.18
N LEU A 810 29.48 -1.44 0.89
CA LEU A 810 29.50 -0.41 1.93
C LEU A 810 28.08 0.15 2.11
N SER A 811 27.53 0.11 3.32
CA SER A 811 26.18 0.60 3.63
C SER A 811 26.21 1.67 4.71
N THR A 812 25.82 2.91 4.36
CA THR A 812 26.05 4.08 5.20
C THR A 812 24.97 5.16 5.04
N SER A 813 24.85 6.03 6.04
CA SER A 813 24.06 7.26 5.98
C SER A 813 24.73 8.39 5.19
N LEU A 814 26.00 8.24 4.83
CA LEU A 814 26.79 9.24 4.09
C LEU A 814 26.35 9.37 2.61
N SER A 815 26.56 10.55 2.05
CA SER A 815 26.39 10.80 0.62
C SER A 815 27.51 10.15 -0.20
N ILE A 816 27.29 9.95 -1.50
CA ILE A 816 28.32 9.37 -2.37
C ILE A 816 29.59 10.24 -2.45
N SER A 817 29.44 11.56 -2.35
CA SER A 817 30.56 12.51 -2.30
C SER A 817 31.36 12.38 -1.01
N ASP A 818 30.69 12.20 0.13
CA ASP A 818 31.34 11.92 1.42
C ASP A 818 32.06 10.56 1.37
N VAL A 819 31.42 9.52 0.81
CA VAL A 819 32.02 8.19 0.63
C VAL A 819 33.28 8.26 -0.24
N HIS A 820 33.23 8.98 -1.36
CA HIS A 820 34.40 9.16 -2.23
C HIS A 820 35.58 9.81 -1.49
N SER A 821 35.30 10.88 -0.74
CA SER A 821 36.31 11.58 0.07
C SER A 821 36.90 10.67 1.17
N LEU A 822 36.04 9.82 1.75
CA LEU A 822 36.41 8.84 2.76
C LEU A 822 37.32 7.75 2.20
N LEU A 823 37.02 7.23 1.01
CA LEU A 823 37.84 6.23 0.33
C LEU A 823 39.21 6.80 -0.08
N ILE A 824 39.25 8.04 -0.60
CA ILE A 824 40.52 8.73 -0.92
C ILE A 824 41.37 8.91 0.33
N SER A 825 40.81 9.44 1.42
CA SER A 825 41.55 9.64 2.68
C SER A 825 42.02 8.31 3.28
N GLY A 826 41.28 7.23 3.04
CA GLY A 826 41.61 5.87 3.44
C GLY A 826 42.61 5.13 2.54
N SER A 827 42.99 5.69 1.38
CA SER A 827 43.74 4.98 0.33
C SER A 827 43.09 3.66 -0.11
N ILE A 828 41.75 3.64 -0.21
CA ILE A 828 40.96 2.46 -0.61
C ILE A 828 40.38 2.70 -2.01
N SER A 829 40.52 1.73 -2.90
CA SER A 829 39.97 1.83 -4.26
C SER A 829 38.44 1.62 -4.26
N PRO A 830 37.65 2.48 -4.92
CA PRO A 830 36.23 2.24 -5.14
C PRO A 830 35.92 0.91 -5.84
N LEU A 831 36.83 0.44 -6.71
CA LEU A 831 36.72 -0.83 -7.43
C LEU A 831 36.82 -2.07 -6.53
N ASP A 832 37.21 -1.90 -5.26
CA ASP A 832 37.28 -2.99 -4.31
C ASP A 832 35.90 -3.39 -3.74
N PHE A 833 34.85 -2.64 -4.06
CA PHE A 833 33.48 -2.88 -3.63
C PHE A 833 32.61 -3.28 -4.81
N ASP A 834 31.60 -4.12 -4.59
CA ASP A 834 30.64 -4.50 -5.62
C ASP A 834 29.43 -3.54 -5.64
N ALA A 835 29.07 -2.91 -4.51
CA ALA A 835 28.04 -1.88 -4.43
C ALA A 835 28.20 -0.93 -3.22
N PHE A 836 27.57 0.24 -3.30
CA PHE A 836 27.50 1.25 -2.25
C PHE A 836 26.04 1.61 -1.99
N VAL A 837 25.59 1.42 -0.75
CA VAL A 837 24.29 1.89 -0.24
C VAL A 837 24.55 3.18 0.53
N CYS A 838 24.05 4.30 0.01
CA CYS A 838 24.30 5.65 0.52
C CYS A 838 23.00 6.30 1.02
N ASN A 839 23.14 7.44 1.70
CA ASN A 839 22.02 8.28 2.14
C ASN A 839 20.94 7.47 2.88
N SER A 840 21.37 6.62 3.81
CA SER A 840 20.53 5.75 4.63
C SER A 840 19.68 4.75 3.82
N GLY A 841 20.16 4.37 2.64
CA GLY A 841 19.50 3.40 1.75
C GLY A 841 18.58 4.00 0.70
N SER A 842 18.58 5.32 0.53
CA SER A 842 17.83 5.98 -0.55
C SER A 842 18.55 5.99 -1.89
N ASP A 843 19.88 5.80 -1.91
CA ASP A 843 20.65 5.77 -3.14
C ASP A 843 21.55 4.52 -3.17
N LEU A 844 21.65 3.91 -4.35
CA LEU A 844 22.46 2.73 -4.62
C LEU A 844 23.39 3.02 -5.78
N TYR A 845 24.68 2.74 -5.61
CA TYR A 845 25.71 2.98 -6.61
C TYR A 845 26.58 1.73 -6.83
N TYR A 846 27.09 1.60 -8.06
CA TYR A 846 28.11 0.64 -8.45
C TYR A 846 29.42 1.36 -8.79
N PRO A 847 30.59 0.76 -8.57
CA PRO A 847 31.85 1.36 -9.02
C PRO A 847 31.92 1.39 -10.56
N SER A 848 32.56 2.41 -11.13
CA SER A 848 32.81 2.52 -12.57
C SER A 848 34.29 2.75 -12.88
N SER A 849 34.79 2.10 -13.94
CA SER A 849 36.14 2.27 -14.46
C SER A 849 36.27 3.44 -15.45
N SER A 850 35.17 4.11 -15.83
CA SER A 850 35.18 5.19 -16.82
C SER A 850 35.77 6.47 -16.21
N SER A 851 37.08 6.66 -16.38
CA SER A 851 37.80 7.89 -16.04
C SER A 851 37.77 8.96 -17.15
N GLU A 852 36.91 8.82 -18.15
CA GLU A 852 36.82 9.76 -19.29
C GLU A 852 35.72 10.80 -19.07
N GLY A 853 35.90 11.66 -18.07
CA GLY A 853 35.05 12.83 -17.82
C GLY A 853 35.21 13.38 -16.40
N PRO A 854 34.77 14.62 -16.11
CA PRO A 854 34.86 15.25 -14.78
C PRO A 854 33.87 14.67 -13.74
N GLY A 855 33.48 13.39 -13.88
CA GLY A 855 32.52 12.70 -13.02
C GLY A 855 33.19 11.86 -11.92
N LEU A 856 32.43 11.58 -10.85
CA LEU A 856 32.85 10.65 -9.79
C LEU A 856 32.93 9.20 -10.33
N PRO A 857 33.77 8.30 -9.76
CA PRO A 857 33.98 6.93 -10.25
C PRO A 857 32.84 5.96 -9.88
N PHE A 858 31.58 6.41 -9.97
CA PHE A 858 30.40 5.65 -9.57
C PHE A 858 29.28 5.78 -10.60
N THR A 859 28.49 4.72 -10.77
CA THR A 859 27.27 4.70 -11.58
C THR A 859 26.08 4.47 -10.66
N VAL A 860 25.06 5.32 -10.76
CA VAL A 860 23.82 5.21 -9.98
C VAL A 860 22.91 4.11 -10.52
N ASP A 861 22.25 3.39 -9.63
CA ASP A 861 21.21 2.43 -9.98
C ASP A 861 19.85 3.15 -10.19
N LEU A 862 19.53 3.45 -11.45
CA LEU A 862 18.28 4.12 -11.81
C LEU A 862 17.05 3.24 -11.55
N ASP A 863 17.17 1.92 -11.69
CA ASP A 863 16.06 1.00 -11.44
C ASP A 863 15.70 1.00 -9.95
N TYR A 864 16.71 1.05 -9.07
CA TYR A 864 16.49 1.20 -7.63
C TYR A 864 15.82 2.53 -7.29
N GLN A 865 16.21 3.63 -7.95
CA GLN A 865 15.55 4.93 -7.75
C GLN A 865 14.05 4.85 -8.11
N SER A 866 13.71 4.25 -9.25
CA SER A 866 12.31 4.04 -9.64
C SER A 866 11.57 3.06 -8.71
N HIS A 867 12.29 2.08 -8.14
CA HIS A 867 11.74 1.10 -7.20
C HIS A 867 11.23 1.75 -5.89
N ILE A 868 11.97 2.71 -5.35
CA ILE A 868 11.63 3.39 -4.08
C ILE A 868 10.85 4.70 -4.26
N GLU A 869 10.65 5.17 -5.49
CA GLU A 869 9.99 6.46 -5.79
C GLU A 869 8.49 6.46 -5.50
N HIS A 870 7.89 5.29 -5.28
CA HIS A 870 6.48 5.18 -5.01
C HIS A 870 6.03 6.07 -3.83
N ARG A 871 5.10 6.99 -4.10
CA ARG A 871 4.55 8.01 -3.16
C ARG A 871 5.56 9.01 -2.61
N TRP A 872 6.76 9.08 -3.18
CA TRP A 872 7.72 10.10 -2.83
C TRP A 872 7.20 11.50 -3.22
N GLY A 873 7.25 12.45 -2.28
CA GLY A 873 6.65 13.77 -2.48
C GLY A 873 7.50 14.80 -3.20
N GLY A 874 8.75 14.44 -3.52
CA GLY A 874 9.69 15.32 -4.22
C GLY A 874 9.76 16.72 -3.61
N GLU A 875 9.83 17.72 -4.48
CA GLU A 875 9.95 19.13 -4.08
C GLU A 875 8.81 19.64 -3.18
N GLY A 876 7.61 19.04 -3.31
CA GLY A 876 6.48 19.36 -2.44
C GLY A 876 6.68 18.93 -0.98
N LEU A 877 7.27 17.75 -0.79
CA LEU A 877 7.70 17.27 0.52
C LEU A 877 8.84 18.13 1.06
N ARG A 878 9.87 18.41 0.24
CA ARG A 878 11.02 19.27 0.62
C ARG A 878 10.56 20.61 1.20
N LYS A 879 9.67 21.33 0.49
CA LYS A 879 9.10 22.61 0.96
C LYS A 879 8.37 22.49 2.29
N THR A 880 7.71 21.36 2.54
CA THR A 880 7.02 21.11 3.82
C THR A 880 8.01 20.87 4.94
N LEU A 881 9.09 20.12 4.68
CA LEU A 881 10.17 19.87 5.64
C LEU A 881 10.95 21.15 5.98
N VAL A 882 11.27 21.98 4.98
CA VAL A 882 11.92 23.29 5.21
C VAL A 882 11.06 24.19 6.09
N ARG A 883 9.74 24.21 5.88
CA ARG A 883 8.81 24.96 6.74
C ARG A 883 8.77 24.40 8.16
N TRP A 884 8.81 23.08 8.30
CA TRP A 884 8.91 22.44 9.62
C TRP A 884 10.21 22.85 10.32
N ALA A 885 11.36 22.80 9.64
CA ALA A 885 12.65 23.23 10.19
C ALA A 885 12.62 24.71 10.62
N ALA A 886 12.01 25.59 9.82
CA ALA A 886 11.81 26.99 10.18
C ALA A 886 10.97 27.15 11.48
N SER A 887 9.89 26.37 11.63
CA SER A 887 9.05 26.40 12.84
C SER A 887 9.78 25.91 14.09
N VAL A 888 10.68 24.93 13.96
CA VAL A 888 11.55 24.50 15.06
C VAL A 888 12.51 25.62 15.44
N ASN A 889 13.05 26.33 14.45
CA ASN A 889 14.01 27.40 14.66
C ASN A 889 13.40 28.66 15.29
N GLU A 890 12.16 29.01 14.94
CA GLU A 890 11.47 30.18 15.50
C GLU A 890 11.35 30.13 17.03
N LYS A 891 11.26 28.92 17.60
CA LYS A 891 11.09 28.76 19.05
C LYS A 891 12.38 28.90 19.85
N LYS A 892 13.55 28.64 19.25
CA LYS A 892 14.81 28.41 20.00
C LYS A 892 16.12 28.71 19.22
N GLY A 893 16.07 29.48 18.12
CA GLY A 893 17.25 29.82 17.30
C GLY A 893 17.52 28.82 16.17
N GLN A 894 18.63 28.98 15.43
CA GLN A 894 18.92 28.15 14.25
C GLN A 894 19.45 26.74 14.63
N ILE A 895 18.53 25.82 14.92
CA ILE A 895 18.78 24.45 15.39
C ILE A 895 18.85 23.45 14.24
N VAL A 896 17.88 23.51 13.31
CA VAL A 896 17.77 22.61 12.16
C VAL A 896 17.91 23.42 10.88
N THR A 897 18.88 23.07 10.04
CA THR A 897 19.12 23.75 8.76
C THR A 897 19.22 22.75 7.65
N GLU A 898 18.61 23.04 6.50
CA GLU A 898 18.74 22.19 5.33
C GLU A 898 20.20 22.07 4.88
N ASP A 899 20.61 20.85 4.54
CA ASP A 899 21.90 20.56 3.93
C ASP A 899 21.72 20.29 2.44
N GLU A 900 21.73 21.35 1.63
CA GLU A 900 21.57 21.22 0.17
C GLU A 900 22.71 20.42 -0.46
N SER A 901 23.90 20.39 0.15
CA SER A 901 25.06 19.69 -0.41
C SER A 901 24.96 18.18 -0.29
N ARG A 902 24.29 17.69 0.75
CA ARG A 902 24.05 16.26 1.00
C ARG A 902 22.67 15.78 0.55
N SER A 903 21.75 16.70 0.28
CA SER A 903 20.42 16.34 -0.21
C SER A 903 20.48 15.84 -1.65
N THR A 904 19.75 14.75 -1.91
CA THR A 904 19.57 14.17 -3.25
C THR A 904 18.09 14.18 -3.62
N ALA A 905 17.77 13.71 -4.83
CA ALA A 905 16.39 13.65 -5.28
C ALA A 905 15.49 12.73 -4.42
N ARG A 906 16.08 11.73 -3.73
CA ARG A 906 15.39 10.76 -2.86
C ARG A 906 15.90 10.78 -1.41
N CYS A 907 16.66 11.81 -1.02
CA CYS A 907 17.06 12.04 0.37
C CYS A 907 17.10 13.52 0.66
N TYR A 908 16.31 13.99 1.62
CA TYR A 908 16.43 15.35 2.13
C TYR A 908 17.20 15.34 3.45
N ALA A 909 18.37 15.96 3.44
CA ALA A 909 19.29 16.00 4.57
C ALA A 909 19.19 17.35 5.29
N PHE A 910 19.21 17.31 6.63
CA PHE A 910 19.21 18.50 7.48
C PHE A 910 20.33 18.37 8.53
N LYS A 911 21.07 19.45 8.75
CA LYS A 911 22.01 19.57 9.88
C LYS A 911 21.25 19.92 11.14
N VAL A 912 21.62 19.27 12.23
CA VAL A 912 21.06 19.43 13.56
C VAL A 912 22.18 19.85 14.50
N LYS A 913 22.08 21.04 15.11
CA LYS A 913 23.11 21.53 16.04
C LYS A 913 22.99 20.93 17.44
N ASP A 914 21.76 20.75 17.91
CA ASP A 914 21.47 20.26 19.25
C ASP A 914 20.30 19.26 19.20
N LEU A 915 20.59 18.02 19.56
CA LEU A 915 19.63 16.91 19.53
C LEU A 915 18.54 17.08 20.60
N GLU A 916 18.84 17.69 21.76
CA GLU A 916 17.88 17.84 22.86
C GLU A 916 16.76 18.83 22.54
N LEU A 917 16.99 19.70 21.56
CA LEU A 917 16.03 20.72 21.12
C LEU A 917 15.13 20.25 19.97
N VAL A 918 15.40 19.07 19.40
CA VAL A 918 14.65 18.52 18.27
C VAL A 918 13.78 17.35 18.73
N PRO A 919 12.56 17.16 18.18
CA PRO A 919 11.71 16.05 18.54
C PRO A 919 12.36 14.69 18.28
N PRO A 920 12.12 13.66 19.12
CA PRO A 920 12.57 12.31 18.83
C PRO A 920 11.90 11.75 17.57
N VAL A 921 12.52 10.72 16.95
CA VAL A 921 12.05 10.11 15.69
C VAL A 921 10.56 9.75 15.71
N ARG A 922 10.07 9.24 16.85
CA ARG A 922 8.66 8.87 17.04
C ARG A 922 7.72 10.06 16.82
N GLU A 923 8.00 11.18 17.47
CA GLU A 923 7.17 12.39 17.35
C GLU A 923 7.28 13.00 15.95
N LEU A 924 8.48 12.95 15.36
CA LEU A 924 8.66 13.44 14.00
C LEU A 924 7.91 12.60 12.96
N ARG A 925 7.95 11.26 13.06
CA ARG A 925 7.11 10.35 12.26
C ARG A 925 5.63 10.66 12.42
N LYS A 926 5.16 10.83 13.66
CA LYS A 926 3.77 11.22 13.96
C LYS A 926 3.39 12.53 13.26
N LEU A 927 4.23 13.56 13.32
CA LEU A 927 3.98 14.84 12.64
C LEU A 927 3.87 14.68 11.11
N MET A 928 4.69 13.81 10.51
CA MET A 928 4.62 13.53 9.07
C MET A 928 3.35 12.76 8.69
N ARG A 929 3.01 11.70 9.46
CA ARG A 929 1.82 10.86 9.27
C ARG A 929 0.51 11.66 9.33
N ILE A 930 0.37 12.55 10.32
CA ILE A 930 -0.82 13.42 10.46
C ILE A 930 -1.00 14.34 9.24
N GLN A 931 0.09 14.71 8.57
CA GLN A 931 0.05 15.51 7.33
C GLN A 931 -0.07 14.66 6.06
N ALA A 932 -0.26 13.34 6.21
CA ALA A 932 -0.27 12.33 5.15
C ALA A 932 1.04 12.24 4.36
N LEU A 933 2.17 12.66 4.94
CA LEU A 933 3.49 12.53 4.31
C LEU A 933 4.07 11.16 4.61
N ARG A 934 4.32 10.35 3.56
CA ARG A 934 4.87 8.99 3.69
C ARG A 934 6.37 9.00 3.43
N CYS A 935 7.14 9.02 4.51
CA CYS A 935 8.59 9.01 4.48
C CYS A 935 9.14 8.40 5.76
N HIS A 936 10.39 7.93 5.69
CA HIS A 936 11.18 7.58 6.86
C HIS A 936 12.06 8.75 7.27
N VAL A 937 12.24 8.88 8.57
CA VAL A 937 13.03 9.93 9.17
C VAL A 937 14.08 9.27 10.06
N ILE A 938 15.35 9.56 9.79
CA ILE A 938 16.49 8.87 10.38
C ILE A 938 17.46 9.92 10.93
N TYR A 939 17.70 9.89 12.25
CA TYR A 939 18.84 10.61 12.81
C TYR A 939 20.09 9.77 12.60
N CYS A 940 21.12 10.41 12.08
CA CYS A 940 22.41 9.81 11.78
C CYS A 940 23.57 10.66 12.28
N GLN A 941 24.78 10.08 12.28
CA GLN A 941 26.00 10.76 12.73
C GLN A 941 25.85 11.34 14.14
N ASN A 942 25.46 10.50 15.11
CA ASN A 942 25.20 10.89 16.50
C ASN A 942 24.17 12.00 16.68
N GLY A 943 23.22 12.11 15.74
CA GLY A 943 22.13 13.08 15.77
C GLY A 943 22.48 14.44 15.18
N THR A 944 23.67 14.60 14.60
CA THR A 944 24.07 15.85 13.92
C THR A 944 23.44 16.01 12.54
N THR A 945 22.96 14.91 11.95
CA THR A 945 22.30 14.90 10.64
C THR A 945 20.95 14.18 10.73
N LEU A 946 19.97 14.70 10.01
CA LEU A 946 18.64 14.13 9.87
C LEU A 946 18.37 13.86 8.38
N ASN A 947 18.21 12.59 8.03
CA ASN A 947 17.85 12.16 6.68
C ASN A 947 16.35 11.86 6.61
N VAL A 948 15.68 12.38 5.58
CA VAL A 948 14.30 12.03 5.24
C VAL A 948 14.29 11.32 3.89
N ILE A 949 13.85 10.06 3.88
CA ILE A 949 13.93 9.16 2.72
C ILE A 949 12.55 8.55 2.40
N PRO A 950 12.36 7.95 1.21
CA PRO A 950 11.11 7.28 0.85
C PRO A 950 10.69 6.20 1.85
N VAL A 951 9.38 5.98 1.95
CA VAL A 951 8.77 5.02 2.90
C VAL A 951 9.13 3.56 2.61
N LEU A 952 9.58 3.23 1.40
CA LEU A 952 10.03 1.88 1.04
C LEU A 952 11.56 1.75 1.03
N ALA A 953 12.29 2.82 1.38
CA ALA A 953 13.73 2.85 1.38
C ALA A 953 14.29 2.68 2.81
N SER A 954 15.32 1.86 2.93
CA SER A 954 16.18 1.76 4.12
C SER A 954 17.44 1.00 3.75
N ARG A 955 18.48 1.03 4.61
CA ARG A 955 19.69 0.24 4.38
C ARG A 955 19.37 -1.25 4.26
N ALA A 956 18.45 -1.77 5.07
CA ALA A 956 18.02 -3.17 5.01
C ALA A 956 17.21 -3.50 3.75
N GLN A 957 16.31 -2.61 3.32
CA GLN A 957 15.54 -2.80 2.08
C GLN A 957 16.43 -2.75 0.83
N ALA A 958 17.46 -1.90 0.82
CA ALA A 958 18.45 -1.89 -0.25
C ALA A 958 19.17 -3.24 -0.39
N LEU A 959 19.49 -3.92 0.72
CA LEU A 959 20.09 -5.25 0.70
C LEU A 959 19.12 -6.31 0.15
N ARG A 960 17.84 -6.26 0.54
CA ARG A 960 16.80 -7.16 -0.02
C ARG A 960 16.57 -6.91 -1.51
N TYR A 961 16.63 -5.66 -1.94
CA TYR A 961 16.58 -5.30 -3.36
C TYR A 961 17.76 -5.92 -4.12
N LEU A 962 18.98 -5.79 -3.60
CA LEU A 962 20.17 -6.41 -4.19
C LEU A 962 20.04 -7.94 -4.24
N TYR A 963 19.42 -8.56 -3.23
CA TYR A 963 19.13 -10.00 -3.27
C TYR A 963 18.24 -10.40 -4.44
N ILE A 964 17.17 -9.65 -4.70
CA ILE A 964 16.27 -9.90 -5.84
C ILE A 964 17.00 -9.62 -7.16
N ARG A 965 17.75 -8.52 -7.25
CA ARG A 965 18.45 -8.10 -8.46
C ARG A 965 19.58 -9.05 -8.85
N TRP A 966 20.41 -9.45 -7.89
CA TRP A 966 21.59 -10.29 -8.14
C TRP A 966 21.31 -11.79 -8.04
N GLY A 967 20.17 -12.19 -7.48
CA GLY A 967 19.84 -13.60 -7.33
C GLY A 967 20.67 -14.33 -6.27
N MET A 968 21.40 -13.61 -5.40
CA MET A 968 22.25 -14.18 -4.35
C MET A 968 21.43 -14.95 -3.31
N GLU A 969 22.10 -15.62 -2.37
CA GLU A 969 21.47 -16.25 -1.21
C GLU A 969 21.76 -15.43 0.05
N LEU A 970 20.72 -15.01 0.80
CA LEU A 970 20.89 -14.15 1.99
C LEU A 970 21.69 -14.82 3.12
N SER A 971 21.67 -16.14 3.20
CA SER A 971 22.47 -16.95 4.15
C SER A 971 23.98 -16.79 3.96
N ASN A 972 24.41 -16.33 2.77
CA ASN A 972 25.80 -16.06 2.41
C ASN A 972 26.19 -14.58 2.59
N VAL A 973 25.30 -13.75 3.12
CA VAL A 973 25.58 -12.35 3.46
C VAL A 973 26.05 -12.26 4.91
N ILE A 974 27.13 -11.52 5.13
CA ILE A 974 27.66 -11.21 6.46
C ILE A 974 27.58 -9.70 6.65
N VAL A 975 26.80 -9.23 7.61
CA VAL A 975 26.67 -7.81 7.97
C VAL A 975 27.56 -7.50 9.16
N PHE A 976 28.39 -6.47 9.03
CA PHE A 976 29.21 -5.93 10.12
C PHE A 976 28.57 -4.62 10.60
N ALA A 977 28.27 -4.55 11.90
CA ALA A 977 27.66 -3.39 12.53
C ALA A 977 28.37 -3.03 13.85
N GLY A 978 28.22 -1.77 14.29
CA GLY A 978 28.64 -1.35 15.64
C GLY A 978 27.68 -1.88 16.71
N GLU A 979 27.99 -1.70 17.99
CA GLU A 979 27.11 -2.04 19.12
C GLU A 979 25.83 -1.18 19.12
N CYS A 980 25.97 0.06 18.67
CA CYS A 980 24.88 0.99 18.45
C CYS A 980 25.14 1.76 17.14
N GLY A 981 24.14 2.48 16.63
CA GLY A 981 24.26 3.19 15.37
C GLY A 981 23.11 4.16 15.12
N ASP A 982 22.90 4.51 13.86
CA ASP A 982 21.83 5.40 13.41
C ASP A 982 20.43 4.84 13.78
N THR A 983 19.38 5.64 13.66
CA THR A 983 18.05 5.22 14.17
C THR A 983 17.38 4.09 13.38
N ASP A 984 17.94 3.66 12.25
CA ASP A 984 17.54 2.50 11.45
C ASP A 984 18.35 1.21 11.77
N TYR A 985 19.28 1.29 12.72
CA TYR A 985 20.20 0.23 13.15
C TYR A 985 19.55 -1.15 13.32
N GLU A 986 18.38 -1.21 13.96
CA GLU A 986 17.68 -2.46 14.29
C GLU A 986 17.37 -3.31 13.03
N GLY A 987 17.09 -2.64 11.91
CA GLY A 987 16.72 -3.31 10.66
C GLY A 987 17.86 -4.08 9.99
N LEU A 988 19.11 -3.84 10.38
CA LEU A 988 20.30 -4.47 9.80
C LEU A 988 20.73 -5.74 10.51
N LEU A 989 20.26 -5.97 11.74
CA LEU A 989 20.82 -7.02 12.59
C LEU A 989 20.11 -8.36 12.45
N GLY A 990 18.78 -8.34 12.31
CA GLY A 990 17.95 -9.54 12.20
C GLY A 990 17.71 -9.96 10.76
N GLY A 991 17.60 -11.27 10.53
CA GLY A 991 17.36 -11.85 9.21
C GLY A 991 17.97 -13.24 9.08
N VAL A 992 18.00 -13.75 7.85
CA VAL A 992 18.69 -15.01 7.50
C VAL A 992 20.20 -14.78 7.33
N HIS A 993 20.62 -13.54 7.05
CA HIS A 993 22.04 -13.18 7.01
C HIS A 993 22.70 -13.30 8.37
N LYS A 994 24.02 -13.42 8.38
CA LYS A 994 24.83 -13.45 9.60
C LYS A 994 25.26 -12.04 9.96
N THR A 995 25.30 -11.72 11.24
CA THR A 995 25.64 -10.38 11.74
C THR A 995 26.77 -10.47 12.76
N VAL A 996 27.81 -9.66 12.56
CA VAL A 996 28.90 -9.45 13.52
C VAL A 996 28.77 -8.04 14.10
N ILE A 997 28.55 -7.96 15.41
CA ILE A 997 28.40 -6.72 16.18
C ILE A 997 29.71 -6.41 16.89
N PHE A 998 30.33 -5.26 16.60
CA PHE A 998 31.56 -4.82 17.25
C PHE A 998 31.26 -4.09 18.57
N LYS A 999 31.64 -4.67 19.70
CA LYS A 999 31.48 -4.03 21.02
C LYS A 999 32.27 -2.73 21.12
N GLY A 1000 31.69 -1.74 21.79
CA GLY A 1000 32.28 -0.43 22.05
C GLY A 1000 32.29 0.54 20.86
N ILE A 1001 31.88 0.13 19.66
CA ILE A 1001 31.78 1.01 18.49
C ILE A 1001 30.39 1.63 18.41
N GLY A 1002 30.33 2.97 18.22
CA GLY A 1002 29.09 3.72 18.06
C GLY A 1002 28.38 4.03 19.39
N ASN A 1003 29.08 3.89 20.53
CA ASN A 1003 28.47 3.92 21.86
C ASN A 1003 27.82 5.29 22.18
N SER A 1004 28.30 6.37 21.57
CA SER A 1004 27.72 7.70 21.79
C SER A 1004 26.32 7.88 21.16
N ALA A 1005 25.96 7.01 20.21
CA ALA A 1005 24.62 6.96 19.60
C ALA A 1005 23.52 6.46 20.55
N LEU A 1006 23.86 5.90 21.74
CA LEU A 1006 22.86 5.47 22.74
C LEU A 1006 21.84 6.56 23.09
N LYS A 1007 22.25 7.84 23.05
CA LYS A 1007 21.36 8.98 23.28
C LYS A 1007 20.21 9.06 22.26
N LEU A 1008 20.46 8.68 21.00
CA LEU A 1008 19.43 8.65 19.94
C LEU A 1008 18.32 7.66 20.24
N HIS A 1009 18.64 6.62 21.00
CA HIS A 1009 17.77 5.48 21.28
C HIS A 1009 17.09 5.55 22.64
N SER A 1010 17.42 6.55 23.45
CA SER A 1010 16.82 6.79 24.78
C SER A 1010 15.28 6.90 24.75
N ASN A 1011 14.72 7.39 23.64
CA ASN A 1011 13.28 7.59 23.44
C ASN A 1011 12.65 6.57 22.47
N ARG A 1012 13.20 5.35 22.38
CA ARG A 1012 12.59 4.29 21.55
C ARG A 1012 11.15 4.03 21.99
N SER A 1013 10.32 3.66 21.02
CA SER A 1013 8.90 3.35 21.27
C SER A 1013 8.73 2.01 22.00
N PHE A 1014 9.74 1.15 21.91
CA PHE A 1014 9.79 -0.17 22.52
C PHE A 1014 11.25 -0.56 22.83
N PRO A 1015 11.48 -1.40 23.86
CA PRO A 1015 12.78 -2.02 24.15
C PRO A 1015 13.37 -2.81 22.97
N LEU A 1016 14.70 -2.82 22.86
CA LEU A 1016 15.42 -3.51 21.77
C LEU A 1016 15.23 -5.03 21.79
N GLU A 1017 15.16 -5.61 22.98
CA GLU A 1017 14.85 -7.03 23.22
C GLU A 1017 13.50 -7.47 22.63
N HIS A 1018 12.57 -6.54 22.36
CA HIS A 1018 11.31 -6.87 21.70
C HIS A 1018 11.48 -7.11 20.19
N VAL A 1019 12.61 -6.74 19.58
CA VAL A 1019 12.79 -6.79 18.12
C VAL A 1019 14.09 -7.46 17.68
N LEU A 1020 15.00 -7.77 18.60
CA LEU A 1020 16.22 -8.52 18.30
C LEU A 1020 16.28 -9.84 19.06
N PRO A 1021 16.55 -10.95 18.36
CA PRO A 1021 16.79 -12.23 18.99
C PRO A 1021 18.25 -12.31 19.42
N PHE A 1022 18.56 -11.85 20.64
CA PHE A 1022 19.94 -11.88 21.17
C PHE A 1022 20.53 -13.31 21.26
N ASP A 1023 19.67 -14.32 21.35
CA ASP A 1023 20.05 -15.74 21.36
C ASP A 1023 20.14 -16.36 19.96
N SER A 1024 20.09 -15.55 18.89
CA SER A 1024 20.14 -16.05 17.52
C SER A 1024 21.52 -16.59 17.15
N PRO A 1025 21.62 -17.78 16.53
CA PRO A 1025 22.90 -18.31 16.04
C PRO A 1025 23.50 -17.46 14.90
N ASN A 1026 22.70 -16.61 14.27
CA ASN A 1026 23.14 -15.73 13.19
C ASN A 1026 23.77 -14.42 13.69
N ILE A 1027 23.62 -14.08 14.98
CA ILE A 1027 24.12 -12.82 15.55
C ILE A 1027 25.27 -13.13 16.50
N LEU A 1028 26.44 -12.57 16.24
CA LEU A 1028 27.62 -12.73 17.08
C LEU A 1028 28.13 -11.36 17.54
N GLN A 1029 28.43 -11.24 18.83
CA GLN A 1029 29.13 -10.07 19.36
C GLN A 1029 30.64 -10.34 19.41
N ALA A 1030 31.42 -9.51 18.73
CA ALA A 1030 32.88 -9.53 18.77
C ALA A 1030 33.40 -8.64 19.91
N GLU A 1031 34.47 -9.07 20.59
CA GLU A 1031 35.08 -8.31 21.70
C GLU A 1031 35.77 -7.01 21.24
N GLY A 1032 36.12 -6.93 19.97
CA GLY A 1032 36.73 -5.75 19.35
C GLY A 1032 36.67 -5.79 17.83
N CYS A 1033 37.35 -4.84 17.20
CA CYS A 1033 37.47 -4.70 15.74
C CYS A 1033 38.93 -4.94 15.29
N SER A 1034 39.64 -5.88 15.91
CA SER A 1034 40.95 -6.34 15.40
C SER A 1034 40.78 -7.39 14.30
N CYS A 1035 41.83 -7.61 13.50
CA CYS A 1035 41.80 -8.62 12.44
C CYS A 1035 41.61 -10.04 13.01
N GLU A 1036 42.17 -10.32 14.18
CA GLU A 1036 42.04 -11.59 14.90
C GLU A 1036 40.60 -11.81 15.39
N ASP A 1037 39.98 -10.79 16.00
CA ASP A 1037 38.59 -10.86 16.48
C ASP A 1037 37.60 -11.14 15.34
N ILE A 1038 37.80 -10.47 14.20
CA ILE A 1038 36.97 -10.66 13.01
C ILE A 1038 37.14 -12.08 12.46
N ARG A 1039 38.38 -12.59 12.35
CA ARG A 1039 38.62 -13.96 11.88
C ARG A 1039 38.03 -15.01 12.82
N ALA A 1040 38.19 -14.84 14.13
CA ALA A 1040 37.57 -15.72 15.12
C ALA A 1040 36.03 -15.71 15.01
N SER A 1041 35.44 -14.53 14.79
CA SER A 1041 34.00 -14.38 14.59
C SER A 1041 33.53 -15.08 13.31
N LEU A 1042 34.25 -14.90 12.21
CA LEU A 1042 33.97 -15.57 10.93
C LEU A 1042 34.17 -17.09 11.00
N GLY A 1043 35.12 -17.58 11.81
CA GLY A 1043 35.32 -18.99 12.11
C GLY A 1043 34.13 -19.61 12.85
N LYS A 1044 33.66 -18.96 13.93
CA LYS A 1044 32.45 -19.38 14.67
C LYS A 1044 31.19 -19.40 13.80
N LEU A 1045 31.09 -18.44 12.87
CA LEU A 1045 30.00 -18.37 11.89
C LEU A 1045 30.16 -19.37 10.73
N GLY A 1046 31.24 -20.16 10.68
CA GLY A 1046 31.50 -21.16 9.64
C GLY A 1046 31.76 -20.55 8.25
N VAL A 1047 32.21 -19.30 8.18
CA VAL A 1047 32.51 -18.60 6.92
C VAL A 1047 33.94 -18.89 6.45
N ILE A 1048 34.89 -18.97 7.39
CA ILE A 1048 36.29 -19.31 7.17
C ILE A 1048 36.58 -20.62 7.95
N LYS A 1049 37.30 -21.57 7.34
CA LYS A 1049 37.81 -22.75 8.07
C LYS A 1049 39.08 -22.34 8.82
N GLU A 1050 39.16 -22.69 10.11
CA GLU A 1050 40.35 -22.47 10.95
C GLU A 1050 41.62 -23.08 10.35
#